data_AF-A0A972N7N1-F1
#
_entry.id   AF-A0A972N7N1-F1
#
_cell.length_a   1.000
_cell.length_b   1.000
_cell.length_c   1.000
_cell.angle_alpha   90.00
_cell.angle_beta   90.00
_cell.angle_gamma   90.00
#
_symmetry.space_group_name_H-M   'P 1'
#
loop_
_entity.id
_entity.type
_entity.pdbx_description
1 polymer ?
#
loop_
_entity_poly.entity_id
_entity_poly.type
_entity_poly.pdbx_seq_one_letter_code
_entity_poly.pdbx_strand_id
1 'polypeptide(L)'
;MRRPRVWLFTVLILLIIGGIFIFPAYAQSTPPRDQGYWYVVRRGDSWWSISARTGVPVSVLQQYNPQAIHPNLWLYTGEKIWIPTGQTDSQRGYWYVVRPGDTWLGLAIRTGVPVEVLKRLNPHAIHPNDWMWVGDRIFIPTGPVSAAQPTPSAGTPVPAATATPAPAETPAPAATEVSPTATPVATSPAETSPLPTPAATPTAVSTPLPTRPPTPTPAGEVTPLPPRPPTPTPSSGGRQGEQSTPTPVPVDVPCPEEEQGLDQVLTRVVDAAGGDLARVTAWLQACGLSVPGEEAVAQADVDGNGQPDLLFALTRENPRTHQMTGTLLLFTREGEALQPLLREQVDAAVRVLAFRDVNGDGRTDVVWREDVCGPVDCTVTVHVQSWDSQEKKLVPFSDGVISMVNADVWLEDVDGDGAEEIVLHGGIIKAIGAGPQRAWKEIWDAKGGKPYELVARVYDPSPCLYHWVLDGNHALEQGDVEKAIQIFQQVVSNPELTACWLRPAEEEELRSFGWFRLALAYAYAGRPDQVESVVHQAEQAYPDALYIQALKEWYRAYAESQDPQKACEALQPFIESHPDLWKMLAHYGFANPTFGPADVCPTSSSRAGQTTPVTTTDTSETTPTPAPTAAGESGSCPKDLEEVSTWAQRTLTQVKGDILALYEATRQCGLTGDAYGGVGGHDVDGDGDEDVFLALDLPLHQGMEVGPGAVLAFHRQGDDFSLKLEQLYTGTVTLLAVEDLNQDGQVDVVWQEMRCRPEEKVDCTLTVQVYSWTGEDYVVWVQGEPQGHNARVEFADEAPGSGQEILIRENVYSDAPTKEPERVQVWASDGGAPYSLFDVMYPDNTCARYALHAAWVALQGAPTYGWDRAVERFAHVFSGQGLTACKPGGDAEEELATVRSFAGLELAIAASFAGNGSLAKATLDTLDQELPDAPFTPLAHTWWDAYSASGDARAACQAVVQALQEKPDLLALLGGYPVDPLPPQTPEDVCPE
;
A
#
# COMPACT_ATOMS: atom_id res chain seq x y z
N MET A 1 -63.83 -52.80 27.51
CA MET A 1 -63.13 -53.74 26.60
C MET A 1 -62.39 -52.94 25.53
N ARG A 2 -61.32 -53.49 24.92
CA ARG A 2 -60.41 -52.83 23.95
C ARG A 2 -59.62 -51.60 24.47
N ARG A 3 -58.44 -51.86 25.05
CA ARG A 3 -57.20 -51.10 24.73
C ARG A 3 -56.74 -51.59 23.33
N PRO A 4 -56.08 -50.80 22.45
CA PRO A 4 -54.65 -50.46 22.62
C PRO A 4 -54.13 -49.16 21.95
N ARG A 5 -52.81 -48.90 22.14
CA ARG A 5 -51.87 -48.16 21.25
C ARG A 5 -52.16 -46.69 20.88
N VAL A 6 -51.66 -45.76 21.71
CA VAL A 6 -51.24 -44.38 21.29
C VAL A 6 -49.85 -44.00 21.86
N TRP A 7 -49.44 -44.59 22.99
CA TRP A 7 -48.22 -44.26 23.75
C TRP A 7 -46.85 -44.59 23.09
N LEU A 8 -46.81 -44.92 21.79
CA LEU A 8 -45.57 -45.28 21.08
C LEU A 8 -45.07 -44.21 20.09
N PHE A 9 -45.88 -43.19 19.78
CA PHE A 9 -45.47 -42.12 18.85
C PHE A 9 -44.78 -40.93 19.54
N THR A 10 -45.14 -40.60 20.79
CA THR A 10 -44.60 -39.43 21.49
C THR A 10 -43.15 -39.61 21.96
N VAL A 11 -42.72 -40.86 22.21
CA VAL A 11 -41.33 -41.16 22.61
C VAL A 11 -40.39 -41.25 21.40
N LEU A 12 -40.90 -41.65 20.22
CA LEU A 12 -40.08 -41.73 19.01
C LEU A 12 -39.70 -40.35 18.45
N ILE A 13 -40.61 -39.37 18.52
CA ILE A 13 -40.36 -38.00 18.07
C ILE A 13 -39.38 -37.25 19.02
N LEU A 14 -39.44 -37.52 20.32
CA LEU A 14 -38.46 -36.99 21.29
C LEU A 14 -37.08 -37.67 21.20
N LEU A 15 -36.98 -38.88 20.66
CA LEU A 15 -35.70 -39.53 20.34
C LEU A 15 -35.11 -39.11 18.98
N ILE A 16 -35.91 -38.51 18.09
CA ILE A 16 -35.44 -37.94 16.81
C ILE A 16 -34.92 -36.48 16.99
N ILE A 17 -35.35 -35.78 18.05
CA ILE A 17 -34.86 -34.43 18.40
C ILE A 17 -33.79 -34.47 19.51
N GLY A 18 -33.72 -35.56 20.28
CA GLY A 18 -32.66 -35.82 21.28
C GLY A 18 -31.46 -36.63 20.76
N GLY A 19 -31.40 -36.89 19.45
CA GLY A 19 -30.35 -37.69 18.79
C GLY A 19 -29.05 -36.90 18.64
N ILE A 20 -28.35 -36.71 19.75
CA ILE A 20 -26.94 -36.30 19.91
C ILE A 20 -26.19 -36.20 18.56
N PHE A 21 -26.16 -34.97 18.01
CA PHE A 21 -25.05 -34.56 17.16
C PHE A 21 -23.82 -34.47 18.07
N ILE A 22 -23.14 -35.61 18.26
CA ILE A 22 -21.67 -35.57 18.26
C ILE A 22 -21.33 -35.15 16.84
N PHE A 23 -21.31 -33.84 16.61
CA PHE A 23 -20.20 -33.32 15.83
C PHE A 23 -18.97 -33.97 16.45
N PRO A 24 -18.13 -34.71 15.69
CA PRO A 24 -16.75 -34.76 16.11
C PRO A 24 -16.38 -33.29 16.28
N ALA A 25 -16.03 -32.91 17.51
CA ALA A 25 -15.18 -31.75 17.64
C ALA A 25 -13.95 -32.13 16.81
N TYR A 26 -13.91 -31.64 15.58
CA TYR A 26 -12.67 -31.28 14.94
C TYR A 26 -12.07 -30.21 15.86
N ALA A 27 -11.52 -30.69 16.99
CA ALA A 27 -10.33 -30.12 17.55
C ALA A 27 -9.33 -30.24 16.40
N GLN A 28 -9.35 -29.22 15.53
CA GLN A 28 -8.22 -28.87 14.70
C GLN A 28 -7.05 -28.96 15.65
N SER A 29 -6.20 -29.96 15.42
CA SER A 29 -5.05 -30.21 16.28
C SER A 29 -4.15 -29.01 16.10
N THR A 30 -4.34 -28.02 16.98
CA THR A 30 -3.51 -26.83 17.01
C THR A 30 -2.08 -27.34 17.07
N PRO A 31 -1.24 -27.02 16.06
CA PRO A 31 0.12 -27.52 16.04
C PRO A 31 0.78 -27.20 17.39
N PRO A 32 1.51 -28.16 17.97
CA PRO A 32 1.88 -28.09 19.36
C PRO A 32 2.69 -26.80 19.60
N ARG A 33 2.34 -26.08 20.67
CA ARG A 33 2.86 -24.74 20.97
C ARG A 33 4.22 -24.82 21.67
N ASP A 34 5.15 -25.50 21.02
CA ASP A 34 6.49 -25.81 21.53
C ASP A 34 7.32 -24.52 21.71
N GLN A 35 7.21 -23.62 20.73
CA GLN A 35 7.96 -22.37 20.64
C GLN A 35 7.10 -21.28 19.96
N GLY A 36 6.96 -20.14 20.62
CA GLY A 36 6.15 -19.01 20.17
C GLY A 36 5.78 -18.06 21.31
N TYR A 37 5.05 -17.00 21.01
CA TYR A 37 4.55 -16.04 22.01
C TYR A 37 3.16 -15.50 21.67
N TRP A 38 2.46 -14.96 22.68
CA TRP A 38 1.19 -14.27 22.49
C TRP A 38 1.43 -12.80 22.10
N TYR A 39 0.97 -12.45 20.91
CA TYR A 39 0.83 -11.09 20.43
C TYR A 39 -0.57 -10.56 20.74
N VAL A 40 -0.68 -9.28 21.14
CA VAL A 40 -1.96 -8.59 21.35
C VAL A 40 -2.18 -7.67 20.16
N VAL A 41 -3.27 -7.91 19.42
CA VAL A 41 -3.70 -7.12 18.26
C VAL A 41 -3.91 -5.66 18.68
N ARG A 42 -3.30 -4.73 17.94
CA ARG A 42 -3.40 -3.28 18.13
C ARG A 42 -4.40 -2.69 17.13
N ARG A 43 -4.84 -1.45 17.35
CA ARG A 43 -5.66 -0.71 16.38
C ARG A 43 -4.86 -0.56 15.08
N GLY A 44 -5.45 -0.94 13.95
CA GLY A 44 -4.77 -0.97 12.64
C GLY A 44 -3.91 -2.21 12.35
N ASP A 45 -3.85 -3.20 13.25
CA ASP A 45 -3.20 -4.47 12.92
C ASP A 45 -4.09 -5.35 12.04
N SER A 46 -3.49 -5.99 11.03
CA SER A 46 -4.09 -7.01 10.17
C SER A 46 -3.20 -8.25 10.14
N TRP A 47 -3.68 -9.37 9.59
CA TRP A 47 -2.82 -10.54 9.41
C TRP A 47 -1.54 -10.23 8.62
N TRP A 48 -1.65 -9.39 7.59
CA TRP A 48 -0.52 -8.96 6.76
C TRP A 48 0.44 -8.04 7.53
N SER A 49 -0.06 -7.04 8.28
CA SER A 49 0.84 -6.16 9.02
C SER A 49 1.50 -6.84 10.22
N ILE A 50 0.88 -7.87 10.81
CA ILE A 50 1.54 -8.73 11.80
C ILE A 50 2.49 -9.73 11.13
N SER A 51 2.16 -10.29 9.96
CA SER A 51 3.05 -11.16 9.16
C SER A 51 4.36 -10.44 8.82
N ALA A 52 4.26 -9.26 8.21
CA ALA A 52 5.40 -8.40 7.88
C ALA A 52 6.23 -8.02 9.13
N ARG A 53 5.56 -7.72 10.26
CA ARG A 53 6.22 -7.36 11.52
C ARG A 53 6.88 -8.53 12.26
N THR A 54 6.43 -9.76 12.03
CA THR A 54 6.93 -10.96 12.75
C THR A 54 7.79 -11.89 11.90
N GLY A 55 7.78 -11.73 10.58
CA GLY A 55 8.43 -12.65 9.64
C GLY A 55 7.77 -14.03 9.55
N VAL A 56 6.59 -14.21 10.13
CA VAL A 56 5.79 -15.43 10.04
C VAL A 56 4.72 -15.23 8.98
N PRO A 57 4.67 -16.03 7.89
CA PRO A 57 3.69 -15.86 6.82
C PRO A 57 2.25 -15.83 7.32
N VAL A 58 1.39 -15.03 6.68
CA VAL A 58 -0.06 -14.91 6.99
C VAL A 58 -0.73 -16.27 7.17
N SER A 59 -0.50 -17.20 6.24
CA SER A 59 -1.03 -18.56 6.28
C SER A 59 -0.60 -19.33 7.53
N VAL A 60 0.64 -19.17 7.97
CA VAL A 60 1.17 -19.79 9.20
C VAL A 60 0.62 -19.10 10.45
N LEU A 61 0.48 -17.76 10.44
CA LEU A 61 -0.18 -17.04 11.54
C LEU A 61 -1.63 -17.48 11.71
N GLN A 62 -2.38 -17.59 10.62
CA GLN A 62 -3.78 -18.07 10.62
C GLN A 62 -3.86 -19.54 11.06
N GLN A 63 -2.99 -20.42 10.57
CA GLN A 63 -2.92 -21.83 10.96
C GLN A 63 -2.68 -22.04 12.47
N TYR A 64 -1.88 -21.19 13.11
CA TYR A 64 -1.65 -21.25 14.57
C TYR A 64 -2.73 -20.50 15.38
N ASN A 65 -3.63 -19.76 14.71
CA ASN A 65 -4.68 -18.94 15.29
C ASN A 65 -6.07 -19.10 14.64
N PRO A 66 -6.56 -20.34 14.45
CA PRO A 66 -7.88 -20.55 13.87
C PRO A 66 -9.00 -19.91 14.69
N GLN A 67 -8.77 -19.61 15.98
CA GLN A 67 -9.73 -18.93 16.84
C GLN A 67 -9.91 -17.42 16.56
N ALA A 68 -8.98 -16.79 15.83
CA ALA A 68 -9.00 -15.36 15.53
C ALA A 68 -9.31 -15.07 14.05
N ILE A 69 -9.61 -16.11 13.26
CA ILE A 69 -10.04 -15.99 11.87
C ILE A 69 -11.54 -15.67 11.89
N HIS A 70 -11.88 -14.39 11.77
CA HIS A 70 -13.26 -13.91 11.69
C HIS A 70 -13.74 -13.90 10.22
N PRO A 71 -15.06 -13.84 9.95
CA PRO A 71 -15.60 -14.01 8.58
C PRO A 71 -15.09 -13.00 7.54
N ASN A 72 -14.64 -11.83 7.97
CA ASN A 72 -14.06 -10.78 7.13
C ASN A 72 -12.52 -10.67 7.27
N LEU A 73 -11.88 -11.68 7.86
CA LEU A 73 -10.44 -11.74 8.17
C LEU A 73 -9.88 -10.57 8.98
N TRP A 74 -10.72 -9.72 9.58
CA TRP A 74 -10.26 -8.69 10.50
C TRP A 74 -9.67 -9.31 11.77
N LEU A 75 -8.89 -8.52 12.51
CA LEU A 75 -8.41 -8.87 13.84
C LEU A 75 -9.01 -7.88 14.83
N TYR A 76 -9.65 -8.36 15.91
CA TYR A 76 -10.24 -7.43 16.88
C TYR A 76 -9.14 -6.79 17.74
N THR A 77 -9.18 -5.47 17.90
CA THR A 77 -8.22 -4.76 18.76
C THR A 77 -8.31 -5.29 20.20
N GLY A 78 -7.18 -5.70 20.77
CA GLY A 78 -7.08 -6.37 22.08
C GLY A 78 -7.15 -7.91 22.03
N GLU A 79 -7.45 -8.51 20.88
CA GLU A 79 -7.42 -9.96 20.67
C GLU A 79 -6.00 -10.53 20.82
N LYS A 80 -5.89 -11.81 21.19
CA LYS A 80 -4.61 -12.48 21.38
C LYS A 80 -4.39 -13.56 20.33
N ILE A 81 -3.32 -13.40 19.56
CA ILE A 81 -2.87 -14.39 18.57
C ILE A 81 -1.47 -14.90 18.92
N TRP A 82 -1.25 -16.19 18.67
CA TRP A 82 -0.04 -16.94 18.92
C TRP A 82 0.91 -16.85 17.72
N ILE A 83 2.04 -16.19 17.88
CA ILE A 83 3.10 -16.11 16.88
C ILE A 83 4.03 -17.33 17.09
N PRO A 84 4.06 -18.33 16.19
CA PRO A 84 4.98 -19.46 16.31
C PRO A 84 6.42 -19.03 16.01
N THR A 85 7.40 -19.66 16.66
CA THR A 85 8.83 -19.38 16.43
C THR A 85 9.64 -20.67 16.27
N GLY A 86 9.73 -21.21 15.06
CA GLY A 86 10.60 -22.34 14.70
C GLY A 86 10.22 -22.97 13.34
N GLN A 87 11.14 -23.47 12.52
CA GLN A 87 12.56 -23.78 12.77
C GLN A 87 13.47 -23.19 11.68
N THR A 88 14.59 -22.57 12.08
CA THR A 88 15.84 -22.65 11.32
C THR A 88 16.96 -23.01 12.29
N ASP A 89 17.79 -23.98 11.91
CA ASP A 89 18.67 -24.69 12.86
C ASP A 89 19.96 -23.91 13.14
N SER A 90 19.84 -22.85 13.93
CA SER A 90 20.97 -22.28 14.66
C SER A 90 20.54 -21.61 15.96
N GLN A 91 21.53 -21.52 16.87
CA GLN A 91 21.57 -20.80 18.15
C GLN A 91 21.27 -21.62 19.42
N ARG A 92 22.33 -22.21 20.00
CA ARG A 92 22.44 -22.28 21.47
C ARG A 92 22.48 -20.84 21.99
N GLY A 93 21.82 -20.50 23.09
CA GLY A 93 21.84 -19.13 23.64
C GLY A 93 21.29 -19.03 25.06
N TYR A 94 21.25 -17.83 25.63
CA TYR A 94 20.68 -17.55 26.95
C TYR A 94 19.93 -16.21 26.99
N TRP A 95 19.02 -16.06 27.95
CA TRP A 95 18.26 -14.83 28.14
C TRP A 95 18.96 -13.88 29.12
N TYR A 96 19.30 -12.70 28.65
CA TYR A 96 19.77 -11.55 29.42
C TYR A 96 18.57 -10.67 29.84
N VAL A 97 18.67 -9.99 30.98
CA VAL A 97 17.66 -9.02 31.44
C VAL A 97 18.28 -7.64 31.44
N VAL A 98 17.69 -6.70 30.68
CA VAL A 98 18.16 -5.32 30.51
C VAL A 98 18.22 -4.60 31.86
N ARG A 99 19.36 -3.97 32.14
CA ARG A 99 19.62 -3.22 33.36
C ARG A 99 19.64 -1.71 33.06
N PRO A 100 19.49 -0.84 34.08
CA PRO A 100 19.60 0.61 33.88
C PRO A 100 20.92 0.98 33.20
N GLY A 101 20.82 1.63 32.02
CA GLY A 101 21.97 2.05 31.22
C GLY A 101 22.52 1.02 30.22
N ASP A 102 21.87 -0.13 30.03
CA ASP A 102 22.16 -0.99 28.88
C ASP A 102 21.56 -0.40 27.58
N THR A 103 22.26 -0.59 26.45
CA THR A 103 21.82 -0.21 25.10
C THR A 103 22.13 -1.34 24.12
N TRP A 104 21.49 -1.38 22.95
CA TRP A 104 21.71 -2.46 21.97
C TRP A 104 23.18 -2.56 21.56
N LEU A 105 23.82 -1.42 21.27
CA LEU A 105 25.25 -1.34 20.98
C LEU A 105 26.10 -1.75 22.18
N GLY A 106 25.74 -1.34 23.40
CA GLY A 106 26.44 -1.72 24.63
C GLY A 106 26.36 -3.22 24.93
N LEU A 107 25.25 -3.87 24.61
CA LEU A 107 25.04 -5.31 24.76
C LEU A 107 25.71 -6.12 23.63
N ALA A 108 25.67 -5.62 22.40
CA ALA A 108 26.41 -6.16 21.26
C ALA A 108 27.92 -6.22 21.52
N ILE A 109 28.52 -5.09 21.92
CA ILE A 109 29.95 -5.00 22.27
C ILE A 109 30.29 -5.95 23.44
N ARG A 110 29.41 -6.05 24.44
CA ARG A 110 29.62 -6.91 25.63
C ARG A 110 29.56 -8.40 25.30
N THR A 111 28.90 -8.79 24.22
CA THR A 111 28.62 -10.21 23.91
C THR A 111 29.25 -10.72 22.62
N GLY A 112 29.78 -9.83 21.77
CA GLY A 112 30.35 -10.18 20.47
C GLY A 112 29.31 -10.47 19.38
N VAL A 113 28.02 -10.22 19.66
CA VAL A 113 26.92 -10.43 18.72
C VAL A 113 26.57 -9.08 18.08
N PRO A 114 26.56 -8.93 16.74
CA PRO A 114 26.24 -7.66 16.10
C PRO A 114 24.86 -7.11 16.49
N VAL A 115 24.71 -5.78 16.50
CA VAL A 115 23.43 -5.11 16.86
C VAL A 115 22.29 -5.64 15.99
N GLU A 116 22.47 -5.72 14.68
CA GLU A 116 21.45 -6.24 13.74
C GLU A 116 21.22 -7.75 13.81
N VAL A 117 22.00 -8.47 14.61
CA VAL A 117 21.72 -9.87 14.97
C VAL A 117 20.98 -9.91 16.30
N LEU A 118 21.36 -9.08 17.29
CA LEU A 118 20.61 -8.96 18.55
C LEU A 118 19.19 -8.42 18.34
N LYS A 119 19.01 -7.33 17.59
CA LYS A 119 17.69 -6.75 17.28
C LYS A 119 16.79 -7.76 16.56
N ARG A 120 17.29 -8.37 15.48
CA ARG A 120 16.58 -9.39 14.69
C ARG A 120 16.22 -10.66 15.47
N LEU A 121 17.03 -11.06 16.46
CA LEU A 121 16.71 -12.17 17.37
C LEU A 121 15.81 -11.73 18.55
N ASN A 122 15.50 -10.43 18.68
CA ASN A 122 14.72 -9.86 19.77
C ASN A 122 13.76 -8.73 19.31
N PRO A 123 12.96 -8.93 18.25
CA PRO A 123 12.09 -7.89 17.72
C PRO A 123 11.05 -7.41 18.74
N HIS A 124 10.70 -8.27 19.72
CA HIS A 124 9.79 -7.96 20.82
C HIS A 124 10.31 -6.93 21.83
N ALA A 125 11.60 -6.59 21.80
CA ALA A 125 12.25 -5.65 22.72
C ALA A 125 12.74 -4.37 22.02
N ILE A 126 12.47 -4.20 20.72
CA ILE A 126 12.79 -2.99 19.98
C ILE A 126 11.68 -1.96 20.24
N HIS A 127 12.03 -0.88 20.92
CA HIS A 127 11.13 0.25 21.21
C HIS A 127 11.42 1.43 20.27
N PRO A 128 10.50 2.41 20.16
CA PRO A 128 10.75 3.64 19.41
C PRO A 128 12.08 4.30 19.84
N ASN A 129 12.79 4.89 18.86
CA ASN A 129 14.14 5.45 19.03
C ASN A 129 15.21 4.43 19.50
N ASP A 130 15.02 3.13 19.25
CA ASP A 130 15.95 2.04 19.60
C ASP A 130 16.28 1.94 21.11
N TRP A 131 15.39 2.40 21.99
CA TRP A 131 15.61 2.30 23.43
C TRP A 131 15.46 0.86 23.91
N MET A 132 16.15 0.51 25.00
CA MET A 132 15.96 -0.75 25.73
C MET A 132 15.33 -0.44 27.09
N TRP A 133 14.22 -1.07 27.44
CA TRP A 133 13.57 -0.81 28.73
C TRP A 133 14.10 -1.74 29.82
N VAL A 134 14.27 -1.19 31.02
CA VAL A 134 14.81 -1.93 32.16
C VAL A 134 13.85 -3.04 32.56
N GLY A 135 14.32 -4.29 32.52
CA GLY A 135 13.51 -5.49 32.75
C GLY A 135 13.20 -6.30 31.49
N ASP A 136 13.44 -5.75 30.30
CA ASP A 136 13.27 -6.49 29.04
C ASP A 136 14.17 -7.71 28.98
N ARG A 137 13.70 -8.76 28.30
CA ARG A 137 14.42 -10.03 28.16
C ARG A 137 14.97 -10.17 26.74
N ILE A 138 16.29 -10.20 26.63
CA ILE A 138 17.04 -10.26 25.36
C ILE A 138 17.71 -11.63 25.25
N PHE A 139 17.35 -12.41 24.25
CA PHE A 139 18.03 -13.63 23.85
C PHE A 139 19.39 -13.30 23.23
N ILE A 140 20.44 -13.88 23.78
CA ILE A 140 21.81 -13.71 23.33
C ILE A 140 22.34 -15.07 22.85
N PRO A 141 22.71 -15.21 21.57
CA PRO A 141 23.28 -16.44 21.06
C PRO A 141 24.66 -16.74 21.66
N THR A 142 24.97 -18.03 21.76
CA THR A 142 26.24 -18.62 22.21
C THR A 142 26.72 -19.62 21.17
N GLY A 143 27.29 -19.08 20.09
CA GLY A 143 27.95 -19.82 19.03
C GLY A 143 28.92 -18.90 18.29
N PRO A 144 29.87 -19.44 17.50
CA PRO A 144 30.73 -18.62 16.65
C PRO A 144 29.88 -17.98 15.55
N VAL A 145 29.56 -16.69 15.71
CA VAL A 145 28.87 -15.90 14.69
C VAL A 145 29.90 -15.54 13.61
N SER A 146 29.90 -16.28 12.49
CA SER A 146 30.84 -16.04 11.40
C SER A 146 30.46 -14.77 10.65
N ALA A 147 31.28 -13.72 10.75
CA ALA A 147 31.13 -12.55 9.90
C ALA A 147 31.50 -12.92 8.46
N ALA A 148 30.55 -12.81 7.53
CA ALA A 148 30.82 -12.91 6.11
C ALA A 148 31.60 -11.66 5.67
N GLN A 149 32.90 -11.83 5.38
CA GLN A 149 33.68 -10.81 4.69
C GLN A 149 33.33 -10.84 3.19
N PRO A 150 33.34 -9.69 2.48
CA PRO A 150 33.15 -9.69 1.04
C PRO A 150 34.34 -10.37 0.34
N THR A 151 34.06 -11.42 -0.43
CA THR A 151 35.02 -11.99 -1.38
C THR A 151 35.12 -11.11 -2.64
N PRO A 152 36.33 -10.78 -3.13
CA PRO A 152 36.46 -10.09 -4.40
C PRO A 152 36.03 -11.02 -5.55
N SER A 153 35.10 -10.55 -6.39
CA SER A 153 34.61 -11.31 -7.54
C SER A 153 35.71 -11.53 -8.57
N ALA A 154 35.83 -12.76 -9.07
CA ALA A 154 36.77 -13.12 -10.12
C ALA A 154 36.20 -12.76 -11.49
N GLY A 155 36.75 -11.74 -12.14
CA GLY A 155 36.36 -11.34 -13.49
C GLY A 155 36.54 -12.47 -14.51
N THR A 156 35.53 -12.66 -15.36
CA THR A 156 35.55 -13.55 -16.53
C THR A 156 35.40 -12.70 -17.81
N PRO A 157 36.05 -13.06 -18.95
CA PRO A 157 36.42 -12.05 -19.96
C PRO A 157 35.32 -11.63 -20.92
N VAL A 158 35.41 -10.37 -21.37
CA VAL A 158 34.61 -9.78 -22.46
C VAL A 158 34.92 -10.46 -23.81
N PRO A 159 33.91 -10.82 -24.64
CA PRO A 159 34.12 -11.30 -26.00
C PRO A 159 34.64 -10.18 -26.92
N ALA A 160 35.62 -10.49 -27.78
CA ALA A 160 36.20 -9.49 -28.69
C ALA A 160 35.25 -9.11 -29.83
N ALA A 161 34.93 -7.81 -29.94
CA ALA A 161 34.15 -7.27 -31.06
C ALA A 161 34.93 -7.32 -32.39
N THR A 162 34.26 -7.74 -33.46
CA THR A 162 34.84 -7.83 -34.81
C THR A 162 34.67 -6.50 -35.54
N ALA A 163 35.77 -5.88 -35.99
CA ALA A 163 35.73 -4.58 -36.67
C ALA A 163 35.53 -4.72 -38.19
N THR A 164 34.62 -3.91 -38.75
CA THR A 164 34.39 -3.68 -40.19
C THR A 164 35.00 -2.32 -40.57
N PRO A 165 35.63 -2.15 -41.76
CA PRO A 165 36.64 -1.10 -41.95
C PRO A 165 36.11 0.28 -42.38
N ALA A 166 36.88 1.32 -42.02
CA ALA A 166 36.68 2.70 -42.43
C ALA A 166 37.16 2.98 -43.89
N PRO A 167 36.63 4.04 -44.55
CA PRO A 167 36.97 4.37 -45.93
C PRO A 167 38.34 5.05 -46.08
N ALA A 168 38.89 5.02 -47.30
CA ALA A 168 40.23 5.50 -47.62
C ALA A 168 40.27 6.93 -48.17
N GLU A 169 41.28 7.72 -47.77
CA GLU A 169 41.96 8.62 -48.71
C GLU A 169 43.41 9.00 -48.29
N THR A 170 44.37 8.55 -49.14
CA THR A 170 45.63 9.14 -49.63
C THR A 170 46.52 10.08 -48.74
N PRO A 171 47.88 9.92 -48.74
CA PRO A 171 48.76 10.45 -47.68
C PRO A 171 49.67 11.66 -48.06
N ALA A 172 50.38 12.19 -47.04
CA ALA A 172 51.58 13.04 -47.19
C ALA A 172 52.78 12.45 -46.36
N PRO A 173 54.06 12.72 -46.71
CA PRO A 173 55.13 11.74 -46.42
C PRO A 173 56.29 12.18 -45.49
N ALA A 174 56.88 11.15 -44.85
CA ALA A 174 58.31 10.87 -44.61
C ALA A 174 59.13 11.54 -43.47
N ALA A 175 59.78 10.64 -42.71
CA ALA A 175 61.05 10.75 -41.95
C ALA A 175 61.05 11.63 -40.66
N THR A 176 61.83 11.35 -39.61
CA THR A 176 63.03 10.48 -39.46
C THR A 176 63.15 9.91 -38.03
N GLU A 177 63.88 8.81 -37.83
CA GLU A 177 64.42 8.37 -36.53
C GLU A 177 65.38 9.42 -35.91
N VAL A 178 65.58 9.45 -34.58
CA VAL A 178 66.83 8.95 -33.91
C VAL A 178 66.60 8.71 -32.39
N SER A 179 67.29 7.71 -31.83
CA SER A 179 67.59 7.54 -30.39
C SER A 179 69.05 8.03 -30.12
N PRO A 180 69.82 7.65 -29.07
CA PRO A 180 69.56 7.30 -27.67
C PRO A 180 70.45 8.16 -26.69
N THR A 181 70.58 7.78 -25.40
CA THR A 181 71.90 7.39 -24.75
C THR A 181 72.12 7.78 -23.27
N ALA A 182 72.44 6.74 -22.46
CA ALA A 182 73.33 6.67 -21.28
C ALA A 182 72.98 7.26 -19.88
N THR A 183 72.79 6.33 -18.94
CA THR A 183 73.30 6.31 -17.53
C THR A 183 74.86 6.32 -17.51
N PRO A 184 75.59 6.56 -16.38
CA PRO A 184 75.74 5.50 -15.35
C PRO A 184 76.28 5.85 -13.91
N VAL A 185 76.25 4.82 -13.03
CA VAL A 185 77.11 4.52 -11.83
C VAL A 185 76.89 5.20 -10.44
N ALA A 186 76.31 4.39 -9.51
CA ALA A 186 76.69 4.08 -8.10
C ALA A 186 76.77 5.21 -7.01
N THR A 187 76.78 4.95 -5.68
CA THR A 187 77.03 3.74 -4.85
C THR A 187 76.33 3.82 -3.47
N SER A 188 76.18 2.69 -2.76
CA SER A 188 75.74 2.55 -1.33
C SER A 188 76.97 2.13 -0.45
N PRO A 189 76.94 1.81 0.89
CA PRO A 189 75.89 1.87 1.95
C PRO A 189 76.37 2.41 3.34
N ALA A 190 75.48 2.37 4.37
CA ALA A 190 75.71 2.07 5.83
C ALA A 190 76.78 2.86 6.66
N GLU A 191 76.79 2.98 8.00
CA GLU A 191 75.93 2.73 9.18
C GLU A 191 76.70 3.30 10.41
N THR A 192 76.06 3.78 11.50
CA THR A 192 76.52 3.62 12.92
C THR A 192 75.67 4.35 13.98
N SER A 193 75.65 3.77 15.19
CA SER A 193 75.28 4.38 16.49
C SER A 193 76.52 4.32 17.42
N PRO A 194 76.66 5.16 18.47
CA PRO A 194 76.28 4.70 19.82
C PRO A 194 75.82 5.79 20.84
N LEU A 195 75.49 5.31 22.06
CA LEU A 195 74.89 5.98 23.24
C LEU A 195 75.84 6.91 24.06
N PRO A 196 75.34 7.75 25.00
CA PRO A 196 75.17 7.29 26.40
C PRO A 196 73.96 7.85 27.22
N THR A 197 73.69 7.20 28.35
CA THR A 197 72.71 7.47 29.45
C THR A 197 73.44 8.13 30.68
N PRO A 198 72.92 8.31 31.93
CA PRO A 198 71.55 8.21 32.53
C PRO A 198 71.17 9.28 33.62
N ALA A 199 69.97 9.07 34.25
CA ALA A 199 69.56 9.42 35.63
C ALA A 199 69.17 10.90 35.95
N ALA A 200 68.28 11.23 36.91
CA ALA A 200 67.64 10.47 38.00
C ALA A 200 66.20 11.01 38.30
N THR A 201 65.11 10.22 38.39
CA THR A 201 64.58 9.45 39.58
C THR A 201 63.54 10.25 40.41
N PRO A 202 62.51 9.68 41.11
CA PRO A 202 61.96 8.29 41.19
C PRO A 202 60.52 8.14 40.61
N THR A 203 60.11 7.01 40.01
CA THR A 203 59.57 5.74 40.59
C THR A 203 58.09 5.78 41.00
N ALA A 204 57.32 4.81 40.49
CA ALA A 204 55.87 4.67 40.61
C ALA A 204 55.37 3.98 41.89
N VAL A 205 54.06 4.08 42.18
CA VAL A 205 53.12 2.95 42.35
C VAL A 205 51.69 3.47 42.70
N SER A 206 50.66 2.72 42.25
CA SER A 206 49.22 2.82 42.57
C SER A 206 48.29 3.70 41.72
N THR A 207 47.22 3.04 41.26
CA THR A 207 45.84 3.52 41.02
C THR A 207 45.28 4.33 42.21
N PRO A 208 44.18 5.13 42.09
CA PRO A 208 43.12 5.08 41.08
C PRO A 208 42.69 6.46 40.48
N LEU A 209 41.56 6.43 39.76
CA LEU A 209 40.78 7.52 39.16
C LEU A 209 40.52 8.74 40.09
N PRO A 210 40.58 9.99 39.57
CA PRO A 210 39.96 11.16 40.20
C PRO A 210 38.86 11.83 39.34
N THR A 211 37.65 11.82 39.89
CA THR A 211 36.64 12.91 39.91
C THR A 211 36.51 13.92 38.75
N ARG A 212 35.31 13.85 38.15
CA ARG A 212 34.59 14.84 37.33
C ARG A 212 34.61 16.28 37.91
N PRO A 213 34.69 17.34 37.08
CA PRO A 213 34.41 18.73 37.50
C PRO A 213 32.95 18.94 37.95
N PRO A 214 32.64 20.02 38.69
CA PRO A 214 31.36 20.15 39.39
C PRO A 214 30.16 20.40 38.46
N THR A 215 29.08 19.68 38.75
CA THR A 215 27.75 19.84 38.18
C THR A 215 27.18 21.25 38.48
N PRO A 216 26.56 21.95 37.51
CA PRO A 216 25.75 23.13 37.81
C PRO A 216 24.52 22.71 38.63
N THR A 217 24.23 23.42 39.73
CA THR A 217 23.10 23.11 40.61
C THR A 217 21.77 23.43 39.89
N PRO A 218 20.82 22.48 39.80
CA PRO A 218 19.50 22.77 39.26
C PRO A 218 18.69 23.63 40.24
N ALA A 219 17.93 24.58 39.71
CA ALA A 219 16.99 25.37 40.49
C ALA A 219 15.59 24.73 40.44
N GLY A 220 14.93 24.62 41.59
CA GLY A 220 13.47 24.46 41.69
C GLY A 220 12.87 23.16 41.14
N GLU A 221 13.01 22.07 41.89
CA GLU A 221 12.25 20.84 41.65
C GLU A 221 10.76 21.05 41.99
N VAL A 222 9.89 21.13 40.97
CA VAL A 222 8.45 20.95 41.15
C VAL A 222 8.19 19.46 41.30
N THR A 223 7.66 19.05 42.45
CA THR A 223 7.51 17.64 42.81
C THR A 223 6.38 16.98 42.00
N PRO A 224 6.64 15.92 41.20
CA PRO A 224 5.56 15.14 40.62
C PRO A 224 4.82 14.35 41.71
N LEU A 225 3.49 14.39 41.68
CA LEU A 225 2.65 13.56 42.54
C LEU A 225 2.89 12.07 42.23
N PRO A 226 2.88 11.17 43.24
CA PRO A 226 3.07 9.75 43.01
C PRO A 226 1.91 9.17 42.18
N PRO A 227 2.17 8.14 41.35
CA PRO A 227 1.12 7.49 40.58
C PRO A 227 0.04 6.93 41.52
N ARG A 228 -1.23 7.19 41.17
CA ARG A 228 -2.37 6.67 41.92
C ARG A 228 -2.30 5.13 41.88
N PRO A 229 -2.36 4.42 43.03
CA PRO A 229 -2.44 2.96 42.99
C PRO A 229 -3.72 2.54 42.25
N PRO A 230 -3.73 1.40 41.55
CA PRO A 230 -4.94 0.91 40.89
C PRO A 230 -6.05 0.80 41.92
N THR A 231 -7.19 1.45 41.65
CA THR A 231 -8.37 1.36 42.51
C THR A 231 -8.72 -0.11 42.68
N PRO A 232 -8.76 -0.66 43.91
CA PRO A 232 -8.96 -2.08 44.09
C PRO A 232 -10.34 -2.47 43.59
N THR A 233 -10.38 -3.48 42.71
CA THR A 233 -11.59 -4.23 42.40
C THR A 233 -12.26 -4.64 43.71
N PRO A 234 -13.55 -4.32 43.94
CA PRO A 234 -14.21 -4.74 45.17
C PRO A 234 -14.30 -6.27 45.18
N SER A 235 -13.52 -6.89 46.08
CA SER A 235 -13.53 -8.34 46.27
C SER A 235 -14.91 -8.76 46.80
N SER A 236 -15.71 -9.38 45.94
CA SER A 236 -17.06 -9.86 46.24
C SER A 236 -17.04 -11.16 47.05
N GLY A 237 -16.52 -11.06 48.28
CA GLY A 237 -16.49 -12.13 49.28
C GLY A 237 -17.85 -12.45 49.90
N GLY A 238 -18.82 -12.88 49.09
CA GLY A 238 -19.92 -13.76 49.49
C GLY A 238 -21.14 -13.14 50.20
N ARG A 239 -22.18 -12.84 49.41
CA ARG A 239 -23.48 -13.54 49.56
C ARG A 239 -24.28 -13.44 48.27
N GLN A 240 -24.93 -14.56 47.88
CA GLN A 240 -25.81 -14.57 46.71
C GLN A 240 -27.00 -13.62 46.94
N GLY A 241 -27.15 -12.68 46.01
CA GLY A 241 -28.26 -11.74 45.90
C GLY A 241 -28.42 -11.45 44.42
N GLU A 242 -29.15 -12.35 43.74
CA GLU A 242 -29.30 -12.37 42.29
C GLU A 242 -30.22 -11.21 41.85
N GLN A 243 -29.63 -10.07 41.49
CA GLN A 243 -30.33 -8.98 40.80
C GLN A 243 -30.00 -9.04 39.31
N SER A 244 -30.88 -9.71 38.58
CA SER A 244 -30.95 -9.63 37.13
C SER A 244 -31.25 -8.18 36.71
N THR A 245 -30.33 -7.57 35.96
CA THR A 245 -30.65 -6.40 35.13
C THR A 245 -31.77 -6.80 34.17
N PRO A 246 -32.93 -6.12 34.16
CA PRO A 246 -33.99 -6.44 33.22
C PRO A 246 -33.50 -6.14 31.80
N THR A 247 -33.77 -7.05 30.87
CA THR A 247 -33.62 -6.77 29.43
C THR A 247 -34.40 -5.49 29.10
N PRO A 248 -33.81 -4.50 28.41
CA PRO A 248 -34.52 -3.29 28.04
C PRO A 248 -35.79 -3.65 27.26
N VAL A 249 -36.92 -3.04 27.62
CA VAL A 249 -38.16 -3.22 26.87
C VAL A 249 -37.96 -2.59 25.48
N PRO A 250 -38.14 -3.33 24.37
CA PRO A 250 -38.00 -2.78 23.03
C PRO A 250 -38.89 -1.55 22.84
N VAL A 251 -38.42 -0.58 22.04
CA VAL A 251 -39.23 0.58 21.66
C VAL A 251 -40.18 0.14 20.54
N ASP A 252 -41.47 0.08 20.85
CA ASP A 252 -42.53 -0.37 19.92
C ASP A 252 -42.96 0.76 18.97
N VAL A 253 -42.00 1.24 18.16
CA VAL A 253 -42.21 2.22 17.09
C VAL A 253 -41.67 1.63 15.79
N PRO A 254 -42.44 1.61 14.67
CA PRO A 254 -41.94 1.09 13.40
C PRO A 254 -40.78 1.92 12.84
N CYS A 255 -39.81 1.25 12.21
CA CYS A 255 -38.73 1.92 11.48
C CYS A 255 -39.29 2.76 10.31
N PRO A 256 -38.72 3.95 10.04
CA PRO A 256 -39.14 4.82 8.95
C PRO A 256 -38.61 4.30 7.61
N GLU A 257 -39.51 4.04 6.66
CA GLU A 257 -39.15 3.62 5.29
C GLU A 257 -38.59 4.78 4.44
N GLU A 258 -39.07 6.01 4.68
CA GLU A 258 -38.63 7.24 4.01
C GLU A 258 -38.08 8.25 5.02
N GLU A 259 -37.34 9.27 4.54
CA GLU A 259 -36.82 10.35 5.39
C GLU A 259 -37.85 11.44 5.74
N GLN A 260 -39.01 11.45 5.06
CA GLN A 260 -40.08 12.39 5.33
C GLN A 260 -40.75 12.09 6.68
N GLY A 261 -40.88 13.11 7.53
CA GLY A 261 -41.49 12.96 8.85
C GLY A 261 -40.60 12.28 9.89
N LEU A 262 -39.31 12.07 9.61
CA LEU A 262 -38.32 11.51 10.54
C LEU A 262 -38.37 12.21 11.90
N ASP A 263 -38.53 13.53 11.92
CA ASP A 263 -38.60 14.34 13.13
C ASP A 263 -39.75 13.90 14.06
N GLN A 264 -40.92 13.60 13.47
CA GLN A 264 -42.11 13.11 14.19
C GLN A 264 -41.99 11.64 14.63
N VAL A 265 -41.11 10.87 13.99
CA VAL A 265 -40.77 9.51 14.43
C VAL A 265 -39.85 9.60 15.65
N LEU A 266 -38.79 10.42 15.59
CA LEU A 266 -37.82 10.57 16.68
C LEU A 266 -38.46 11.07 17.98
N THR A 267 -39.35 12.07 17.95
CA THR A 267 -40.08 12.49 19.16
C THR A 267 -40.83 11.32 19.80
N ARG A 268 -41.57 10.54 19.00
CA ARG A 268 -42.31 9.36 19.50
C ARG A 268 -41.40 8.25 20.02
N VAL A 269 -40.22 8.07 19.42
CA VAL A 269 -39.20 7.11 19.88
C VAL A 269 -38.64 7.54 21.24
N VAL A 270 -38.30 8.83 21.41
CA VAL A 270 -37.83 9.37 22.71
C VAL A 270 -38.92 9.23 23.79
N ASP A 271 -40.18 9.55 23.46
CA ASP A 271 -41.32 9.40 24.39
C ASP A 271 -41.53 7.92 24.79
N ALA A 272 -41.50 6.99 23.83
CA ALA A 272 -41.66 5.55 24.07
C ALA A 272 -40.43 4.92 24.77
N ALA A 273 -39.24 5.51 24.56
CA ALA A 273 -38.04 5.23 25.34
C ALA A 273 -38.14 5.77 26.78
N GLY A 274 -39.02 6.73 27.05
CA GLY A 274 -39.12 7.43 28.34
C GLY A 274 -37.92 8.34 28.60
N GLY A 275 -37.32 8.88 27.54
CA GLY A 275 -36.08 9.66 27.60
C GLY A 275 -34.78 8.84 27.74
N ASP A 276 -34.85 7.50 27.77
CA ASP A 276 -33.68 6.62 27.85
C ASP A 276 -32.96 6.55 26.49
N LEU A 277 -31.89 7.33 26.35
CA LEU A 277 -31.10 7.40 25.10
C LEU A 277 -30.49 6.05 24.70
N ALA A 278 -30.19 5.14 25.63
CA ALA A 278 -29.68 3.82 25.27
C ALA A 278 -30.75 2.97 24.56
N ARG A 279 -32.03 3.15 24.93
CA ARG A 279 -33.16 2.53 24.22
C ARG A 279 -33.41 3.18 22.85
N VAL A 280 -33.16 4.49 22.72
CA VAL A 280 -33.24 5.21 21.44
C VAL A 280 -32.13 4.74 20.49
N THR A 281 -30.87 4.70 20.92
CA THR A 281 -29.73 4.22 20.11
C THR A 281 -29.89 2.76 19.70
N ALA A 282 -30.37 1.90 20.59
CA ALA A 282 -30.68 0.50 20.24
C ALA A 282 -31.79 0.38 19.17
N TRP A 283 -32.77 1.29 19.17
CA TRP A 283 -33.81 1.36 18.14
C TRP A 283 -33.25 1.88 16.80
N LEU A 284 -32.41 2.92 16.82
CA LEU A 284 -31.74 3.45 15.63
C LEU A 284 -30.86 2.39 14.94
N GLN A 285 -30.08 1.64 15.72
CA GLN A 285 -29.27 0.52 15.24
C GLN A 285 -30.13 -0.60 14.64
N ALA A 286 -31.25 -0.95 15.31
CA ALA A 286 -32.18 -1.95 14.79
C ALA A 286 -32.90 -1.52 13.48
N CYS A 287 -33.00 -0.22 13.23
CA CYS A 287 -33.57 0.34 12.00
C CYS A 287 -32.54 0.68 10.91
N GLY A 288 -31.24 0.43 11.12
CA GLY A 288 -30.19 0.79 10.16
C GLY A 288 -30.03 2.29 9.93
N LEU A 289 -30.25 3.10 10.98
CA LEU A 289 -30.16 4.56 10.96
C LEU A 289 -28.91 5.11 11.68
N SER A 290 -27.95 4.24 11.99
CA SER A 290 -26.74 4.60 12.74
C SER A 290 -25.64 3.57 12.49
N VAL A 291 -24.39 4.03 12.41
CA VAL A 291 -23.23 3.13 12.33
C VAL A 291 -23.08 2.33 13.64
N PRO A 292 -22.95 0.99 13.59
CA PRO A 292 -22.75 0.18 14.79
C PRO A 292 -21.46 0.56 15.54
N GLY A 293 -21.57 0.78 16.85
CA GLY A 293 -20.45 1.16 17.71
C GLY A 293 -20.30 2.67 17.96
N GLU A 294 -21.12 3.51 17.33
CA GLU A 294 -21.05 4.97 17.48
C GLU A 294 -22.25 5.58 18.22
N GLU A 295 -22.05 6.80 18.74
CA GLU A 295 -23.04 7.55 19.50
C GLU A 295 -23.95 8.37 18.56
N ALA A 296 -25.01 7.71 18.06
CA ALA A 296 -25.97 8.31 17.13
C ALA A 296 -26.85 9.43 17.73
N VAL A 297 -26.83 9.60 19.06
CA VAL A 297 -27.61 10.62 19.79
C VAL A 297 -26.76 11.22 20.90
N ALA A 298 -26.55 12.53 20.85
CA ALA A 298 -25.86 13.31 21.88
C ALA A 298 -26.84 14.26 22.60
N GLN A 299 -26.46 14.73 23.79
CA GLN A 299 -27.27 15.67 24.58
C GLN A 299 -26.42 16.80 25.19
N ALA A 300 -26.90 18.03 25.11
CA ALA A 300 -26.33 19.22 25.72
C ALA A 300 -27.41 20.32 25.84
N ASP A 301 -27.20 21.35 26.65
CA ASP A 301 -28.07 22.53 26.72
C ASP A 301 -27.54 23.55 25.70
N VAL A 302 -28.12 23.60 24.49
CA VAL A 302 -27.61 24.45 23.41
C VAL A 302 -28.20 25.86 23.47
N ASP A 303 -29.45 26.01 23.89
CA ASP A 303 -30.09 27.32 23.99
C ASP A 303 -29.85 28.05 25.32
N GLY A 304 -29.29 27.36 26.33
CA GLY A 304 -28.97 27.88 27.65
C GLY A 304 -30.17 27.92 28.62
N ASN A 305 -31.25 27.19 28.34
CA ASN A 305 -32.47 27.20 29.15
C ASN A 305 -32.41 26.32 30.40
N GLY A 306 -31.37 25.50 30.57
CA GLY A 306 -31.17 24.59 31.70
C GLY A 306 -31.77 23.19 31.52
N GLN A 307 -32.22 22.83 30.33
CA GLN A 307 -32.70 21.49 29.97
C GLN A 307 -31.79 20.91 28.86
N PRO A 308 -31.54 19.59 28.86
CA PRO A 308 -30.77 18.98 27.77
C PRO A 308 -31.61 18.91 26.50
N ASP A 309 -31.07 19.47 25.43
CA ASP A 309 -31.49 19.34 24.05
C ASP A 309 -30.88 18.05 23.44
N LEU A 310 -31.38 17.60 22.29
CA LEU A 310 -30.96 16.35 21.65
C LEU A 310 -30.46 16.57 20.23
N LEU A 311 -29.27 16.06 19.93
CA LEU A 311 -28.67 16.02 18.60
C LEU A 311 -28.65 14.58 18.09
N PHE A 312 -29.18 14.33 16.91
CA PHE A 312 -29.16 13.04 16.23
C PHE A 312 -28.27 13.12 14.99
N ALA A 313 -27.31 12.21 14.86
CA ALA A 313 -26.61 11.95 13.60
C ALA A 313 -27.07 10.61 13.05
N LEU A 314 -27.83 10.67 11.96
CA LEU A 314 -28.47 9.51 11.35
C LEU A 314 -27.76 9.20 10.04
N THR A 315 -27.14 8.03 9.96
CA THR A 315 -26.50 7.54 8.74
C THR A 315 -27.27 6.31 8.26
N ARG A 316 -27.65 6.33 6.98
CA ARG A 316 -28.32 5.22 6.30
C ARG A 316 -27.46 4.79 5.12
N GLU A 317 -27.12 3.51 5.08
CA GLU A 317 -26.50 2.88 3.92
C GLU A 317 -27.58 2.49 2.90
N ASN A 318 -27.36 2.80 1.61
CA ASN A 318 -28.16 2.24 0.53
C ASN A 318 -27.71 0.79 0.27
N PRO A 319 -28.53 -0.25 0.53
CA PRO A 319 -28.13 -1.66 0.43
C PRO A 319 -28.02 -2.18 -1.03
N ARG A 320 -27.88 -1.28 -2.01
CA ARG A 320 -27.59 -1.59 -3.41
C ARG A 320 -26.34 -0.87 -3.92
N THR A 321 -26.17 0.40 -3.56
CA THR A 321 -25.04 1.22 -4.03
C THR A 321 -23.96 1.40 -2.98
N HIS A 322 -24.18 0.97 -1.73
CA HIS A 322 -23.36 1.26 -0.54
C HIS A 322 -23.19 2.76 -0.20
N GLN A 323 -23.68 3.65 -1.05
CA GLN A 323 -23.79 5.08 -0.82
C GLN A 323 -24.46 5.37 0.52
N MET A 324 -23.80 6.19 1.33
CA MET A 324 -24.29 6.64 2.63
C MET A 324 -25.09 7.93 2.45
N THR A 325 -26.28 8.03 3.06
CA THR A 325 -26.96 9.31 3.27
C THR A 325 -26.97 9.67 4.74
N GLY A 326 -26.74 10.95 5.02
CA GLY A 326 -26.56 11.50 6.34
C GLY A 326 -27.61 12.56 6.65
N THR A 327 -28.16 12.52 7.84
CA THR A 327 -29.09 13.55 8.34
C THR A 327 -28.74 13.91 9.78
N LEU A 328 -28.38 15.18 9.99
CA LEU A 328 -28.17 15.77 11.31
C LEU A 328 -29.46 16.48 11.74
N LEU A 329 -29.98 16.16 12.94
CA LEU A 329 -31.20 16.74 13.49
C LEU A 329 -30.99 17.23 14.91
N LEU A 330 -31.23 18.52 15.16
CA LEU A 330 -31.18 19.13 16.49
C LEU A 330 -32.60 19.42 16.99
N PHE A 331 -32.90 19.00 18.21
CA PHE A 331 -34.16 19.29 18.91
C PHE A 331 -33.92 20.04 20.21
N THR A 332 -34.47 21.25 20.33
CA THR A 332 -34.49 21.96 21.62
C THR A 332 -35.67 21.52 22.50
N ARG A 333 -35.52 21.60 23.82
CA ARG A 333 -36.51 21.15 24.79
C ARG A 333 -37.25 22.31 25.46
N GLU A 334 -38.52 22.49 25.10
CA GLU A 334 -39.44 23.42 25.79
C GLU A 334 -40.36 22.63 26.76
N GLY A 335 -39.87 22.40 27.99
CA GLY A 335 -40.57 21.59 28.99
C GLY A 335 -40.46 20.10 28.66
N GLU A 336 -41.60 19.42 28.53
CA GLU A 336 -41.61 18.00 28.08
C GLU A 336 -41.58 17.86 26.55
N ALA A 337 -41.73 18.94 25.79
CA ALA A 337 -41.78 18.90 24.33
C ALA A 337 -40.41 19.11 23.66
N LEU A 338 -40.09 18.28 22.66
CA LEU A 338 -38.98 18.50 21.74
C LEU A 338 -39.47 19.30 20.52
N GLN A 339 -38.74 20.35 20.15
CA GLN A 339 -38.99 21.17 18.96
C GLN A 339 -37.80 21.02 17.99
N PRO A 340 -38.02 20.66 16.71
CA PRO A 340 -36.93 20.60 15.73
C PRO A 340 -36.41 22.00 15.43
N LEU A 341 -35.09 22.17 15.49
CA LEU A 341 -34.37 23.44 15.33
C LEU A 341 -33.48 23.44 14.09
N LEU A 342 -32.70 22.37 13.88
CA LEU A 342 -31.85 22.17 12.70
C LEU A 342 -32.20 20.85 12.01
N ARG A 343 -32.19 20.86 10.68
CA ARG A 343 -32.10 19.67 9.84
C ARG A 343 -31.08 19.94 8.73
N GLU A 344 -30.00 19.18 8.72
CA GLU A 344 -28.95 19.24 7.71
C GLU A 344 -28.87 17.85 7.06
N GLN A 345 -28.79 17.79 5.73
CA GLN A 345 -28.79 16.53 4.97
C GLN A 345 -27.65 16.55 3.96
N VAL A 346 -26.92 15.45 3.88
CA VAL A 346 -25.72 15.28 3.04
C VAL A 346 -25.71 13.89 2.42
N ASP A 347 -25.16 13.77 1.22
CA ASP A 347 -24.96 12.49 0.52
C ASP A 347 -23.65 11.81 1.00
N ALA A 348 -23.52 11.68 2.32
CA ALA A 348 -22.33 11.22 3.04
C ALA A 348 -22.71 10.53 4.36
N ALA A 349 -21.80 9.75 4.96
CA ALA A 349 -22.01 9.29 6.35
C ALA A 349 -21.73 10.44 7.33
N VAL A 350 -22.58 10.62 8.35
CA VAL A 350 -22.44 11.69 9.36
C VAL A 350 -22.17 11.15 10.75
N ARG A 351 -21.27 11.82 11.47
CA ARG A 351 -20.87 11.46 12.86
C ARG A 351 -20.71 12.72 13.71
N VAL A 352 -21.19 12.68 14.96
CA VAL A 352 -20.91 13.73 15.96
C VAL A 352 -19.55 13.46 16.59
N LEU A 353 -18.70 14.48 16.65
CA LEU A 353 -17.42 14.46 17.38
C LEU A 353 -17.57 15.07 18.77
N ALA A 354 -18.33 16.17 18.88
CA ALA A 354 -18.69 16.77 20.15
C ALA A 354 -20.02 17.54 20.09
N PHE A 355 -20.71 17.58 21.23
CA PHE A 355 -21.84 18.46 21.50
C PHE A 355 -21.65 19.03 22.91
N ARG A 356 -20.81 20.07 23.03
CA ARG A 356 -20.37 20.74 24.27
C ARG A 356 -19.67 22.05 23.92
N ASP A 357 -19.29 22.84 24.91
CA ASP A 357 -18.31 23.92 24.75
C ASP A 357 -16.95 23.28 24.39
N VAL A 358 -16.49 23.49 23.14
CA VAL A 358 -15.21 22.96 22.62
C VAL A 358 -14.23 24.12 22.39
N ASN A 359 -14.73 25.29 21.96
CA ASN A 359 -13.92 26.47 21.69
C ASN A 359 -13.58 27.32 22.95
N GLY A 360 -14.14 26.99 24.12
CA GLY A 360 -13.89 27.68 25.39
C GLY A 360 -14.61 29.02 25.55
N ASP A 361 -15.57 29.38 24.69
CA ASP A 361 -16.28 30.67 24.74
C ASP A 361 -17.44 30.70 25.76
N GLY A 362 -17.77 29.55 26.38
CA GLY A 362 -18.86 29.41 27.34
C GLY A 362 -20.20 29.04 26.72
N ARG A 363 -20.26 28.67 25.44
CA ARG A 363 -21.48 28.21 24.74
C ARG A 363 -21.33 26.77 24.28
N THR A 364 -22.45 26.13 24.02
CA THR A 364 -22.45 24.78 23.43
C THR A 364 -22.18 24.87 21.93
N ASP A 365 -21.11 24.20 21.50
CA ASP A 365 -20.78 23.97 20.10
C ASP A 365 -21.30 22.60 19.63
N VAL A 366 -21.54 22.50 18.32
CA VAL A 366 -21.72 21.23 17.61
C VAL A 366 -20.51 21.04 16.71
N VAL A 367 -19.74 19.98 16.97
CA VAL A 367 -18.66 19.52 16.10
C VAL A 367 -19.06 18.19 15.50
N TRP A 368 -19.16 18.12 14.19
CA TRP A 368 -19.56 16.93 13.45
C TRP A 368 -18.71 16.75 12.20
N ARG A 369 -18.67 15.55 11.64
CA ARG A 369 -17.98 15.24 10.39
C ARG A 369 -18.90 14.54 9.39
N GLU A 370 -18.68 14.83 8.11
CA GLU A 370 -19.15 14.02 7.00
C GLU A 370 -17.98 13.23 6.40
N ASP A 371 -18.25 11.97 6.04
CA ASP A 371 -17.33 11.08 5.34
C ASP A 371 -17.86 10.81 3.93
N VAL A 372 -17.21 11.36 2.91
CA VAL A 372 -17.47 11.07 1.49
C VAL A 372 -16.42 10.07 1.03
N CYS A 373 -16.78 8.78 1.07
CA CYS A 373 -15.90 7.67 0.70
C CYS A 373 -16.09 7.24 -0.75
N GLY A 374 -14.99 7.27 -1.51
CA GLY A 374 -14.87 6.59 -2.80
C GLY A 374 -14.25 5.19 -2.67
N PRO A 375 -13.71 4.63 -3.76
CA PRO A 375 -13.19 3.25 -3.82
C PRO A 375 -12.03 2.98 -2.87
N VAL A 376 -11.12 3.95 -2.85
CA VAL A 376 -9.78 3.85 -2.28
C VAL A 376 -9.56 4.89 -1.20
N ASP A 377 -10.30 6.00 -1.24
CA ASP A 377 -10.08 7.20 -0.41
C ASP A 377 -11.39 7.74 0.17
N CYS A 378 -11.35 8.17 1.44
CA CYS A 378 -12.45 8.90 2.06
C CYS A 378 -12.07 10.36 2.29
N THR A 379 -12.77 11.31 1.67
CA THR A 379 -12.67 12.72 2.07
C THR A 379 -13.45 12.93 3.35
N VAL A 380 -12.80 13.51 4.35
CA VAL A 380 -13.41 13.84 5.64
C VAL A 380 -13.54 15.34 5.73
N THR A 381 -14.74 15.85 6.00
CA THR A 381 -14.98 17.27 6.27
C THR A 381 -15.46 17.42 7.71
N VAL A 382 -14.84 18.31 8.48
CA VAL A 382 -15.24 18.64 9.86
C VAL A 382 -15.94 19.99 9.87
N HIS A 383 -17.12 20.01 10.47
CA HIS A 383 -17.95 21.19 10.65
C HIS A 383 -17.96 21.59 12.12
N VAL A 384 -17.61 22.84 12.39
CA VAL A 384 -17.71 23.46 13.71
C VAL A 384 -18.80 24.52 13.66
N GLN A 385 -19.82 24.39 14.49
CA GLN A 385 -20.89 25.37 14.60
C GLN A 385 -21.10 25.77 16.07
N SER A 386 -21.10 27.07 16.37
CA SER A 386 -21.34 27.59 17.73
C SER A 386 -22.72 28.25 17.83
N TRP A 387 -23.28 28.35 19.04
CA TRP A 387 -24.62 28.90 19.25
C TRP A 387 -24.65 30.44 19.25
N ASP A 388 -25.46 31.03 18.36
CA ASP A 388 -25.81 32.45 18.42
C ASP A 388 -27.11 32.66 19.21
N SER A 389 -26.98 33.18 20.44
CA SER A 389 -28.10 33.49 21.33
C SER A 389 -29.01 34.63 20.87
N GLN A 390 -28.56 35.51 19.97
CA GLN A 390 -29.36 36.61 19.41
C GLN A 390 -30.20 36.11 18.22
N GLU A 391 -29.56 35.36 17.33
CA GLU A 391 -30.18 34.82 16.12
C GLU A 391 -30.93 33.49 16.37
N LYS A 392 -30.71 32.86 17.52
CA LYS A 392 -31.25 31.55 17.93
C LYS A 392 -30.98 30.45 16.90
N LYS A 393 -29.73 30.39 16.44
CA LYS A 393 -29.27 29.41 15.45
C LYS A 393 -27.81 29.05 15.69
N LEU A 394 -27.40 27.92 15.15
CA LEU A 394 -25.99 27.56 15.01
C LEU A 394 -25.36 28.38 13.87
N VAL A 395 -24.13 28.83 14.06
CA VAL A 395 -23.33 29.56 13.08
C VAL A 395 -21.95 28.91 12.90
N PRO A 396 -21.41 28.79 11.67
CA PRO A 396 -20.07 28.24 11.46
C PRO A 396 -19.00 29.00 12.24
N PHE A 397 -18.04 28.26 12.81
CA PHE A 397 -17.00 28.80 13.68
C PHE A 397 -15.58 28.35 13.25
N SER A 398 -15.31 28.31 11.94
CA SER A 398 -13.98 28.08 11.35
C SER A 398 -13.64 29.16 10.32
N ASP A 399 -12.36 29.51 10.19
CA ASP A 399 -11.86 30.32 9.07
C ASP A 399 -11.39 29.40 7.93
N GLY A 400 -12.35 29.01 7.08
CA GLY A 400 -12.15 28.04 6.01
C GLY A 400 -12.81 26.68 6.27
N VAL A 401 -12.51 25.73 5.38
CA VAL A 401 -13.03 24.36 5.42
C VAL A 401 -11.98 23.44 6.04
N ILE A 402 -12.36 22.74 7.11
CA ILE A 402 -11.50 21.75 7.77
C ILE A 402 -11.73 20.42 7.05
N SER A 403 -10.85 20.04 6.10
CA SER A 403 -11.01 18.80 5.33
C SER A 403 -9.68 18.13 5.01
N MET A 404 -9.67 16.79 5.01
CA MET A 404 -8.50 15.97 4.72
C MET A 404 -8.93 14.59 4.19
N VAL A 405 -8.15 14.05 3.24
CA VAL A 405 -8.33 12.69 2.71
C VAL A 405 -7.81 11.65 3.70
N ASN A 406 -8.55 10.55 3.89
CA ASN A 406 -8.25 9.43 4.78
C ASN A 406 -7.93 9.85 6.23
N ALA A 407 -8.69 10.79 6.78
CA ALA A 407 -8.40 11.37 8.09
C ALA A 407 -9.05 10.62 9.29
N ASP A 408 -8.20 10.17 10.20
CA ASP A 408 -8.58 10.02 11.60
C ASP A 408 -8.73 11.42 12.22
N VAL A 409 -9.81 11.66 12.97
CA VAL A 409 -10.10 12.96 13.59
C VAL A 409 -10.39 12.78 15.08
N TRP A 410 -9.79 13.62 15.91
CA TRP A 410 -10.08 13.70 17.34
C TRP A 410 -10.00 15.14 17.86
N LEU A 411 -10.46 15.32 19.10
CA LEU A 411 -10.38 16.58 19.85
C LEU A 411 -9.40 16.38 21.02
N GLU A 412 -8.49 17.33 21.22
CA GLU A 412 -7.48 17.30 22.28
C GLU A 412 -7.03 18.73 22.59
N ASP A 413 -6.99 19.11 23.87
CA ASP A 413 -6.38 20.35 24.37
C ASP A 413 -4.84 20.21 24.31
N VAL A 414 -4.25 20.67 23.21
CA VAL A 414 -2.83 20.51 22.86
C VAL A 414 -1.97 21.60 23.51
N ASP A 415 -2.43 22.86 23.53
CA ASP A 415 -1.67 23.98 24.07
C ASP A 415 -1.91 24.27 25.58
N GLY A 416 -3.00 23.73 26.15
CA GLY A 416 -3.33 23.82 27.56
C GLY A 416 -4.13 25.07 27.97
N ASP A 417 -4.71 25.81 27.02
CA ASP A 417 -5.55 26.99 27.32
C ASP A 417 -6.99 26.63 27.74
N GLY A 418 -7.46 25.42 27.43
CA GLY A 418 -8.75 24.87 27.82
C GLY A 418 -9.83 24.87 26.73
N ALA A 419 -9.54 25.39 25.54
CA ALA A 419 -10.22 24.94 24.31
C ALA A 419 -9.66 23.57 23.88
N GLU A 420 -10.41 22.80 23.09
CA GLU A 420 -9.90 21.54 22.49
C GLU A 420 -9.61 21.76 21.00
N GLU A 421 -8.37 21.61 20.56
CA GLU A 421 -8.03 21.67 19.14
C GLU A 421 -8.62 20.50 18.35
N ILE A 422 -8.98 20.77 17.10
CA ILE A 422 -9.41 19.74 16.14
C ILE A 422 -8.16 19.22 15.45
N VAL A 423 -7.85 17.95 15.70
CA VAL A 423 -6.68 17.29 15.11
C VAL A 423 -7.11 16.28 14.07
N LEU A 424 -6.61 16.45 12.85
CA LEU A 424 -6.78 15.53 11.73
C LEU A 424 -5.43 14.84 11.46
N HIS A 425 -5.41 13.52 11.27
CA HIS A 425 -4.23 12.77 10.85
C HIS A 425 -4.56 11.86 9.67
N GLY A 426 -3.84 12.03 8.57
CA GLY A 426 -4.15 11.38 7.31
C GLY A 426 -3.42 12.07 6.16
N GLY A 427 -4.11 12.29 5.05
CA GLY A 427 -3.61 13.02 3.88
C GLY A 427 -2.97 12.16 2.79
N ILE A 428 -2.92 10.83 2.96
CA ILE A 428 -2.52 9.90 1.89
C ILE A 428 -3.66 9.76 0.88
N ILE A 429 -3.38 10.03 -0.39
CA ILE A 429 -4.24 9.77 -1.55
C ILE A 429 -3.83 8.42 -2.14
N LYS A 430 -4.76 7.48 -2.29
CA LYS A 430 -4.51 6.12 -2.81
C LYS A 430 -4.81 6.02 -4.32
N ALA A 431 -4.35 7.02 -5.07
CA ALA A 431 -4.46 7.10 -6.52
C ALA A 431 -3.12 6.76 -7.21
N ILE A 432 -3.20 6.27 -8.45
CA ILE A 432 -2.04 5.89 -9.27
C ILE A 432 -1.31 7.14 -9.73
N GLY A 433 0.03 7.13 -9.70
CA GLY A 433 0.82 8.32 -10.03
C GLY A 433 0.76 9.43 -8.96
N ALA A 434 0.15 9.21 -7.80
CA ALA A 434 0.15 10.21 -6.71
C ALA A 434 1.55 10.48 -6.14
N GLY A 435 2.51 9.55 -6.29
CA GLY A 435 3.89 9.75 -5.85
C GLY A 435 4.22 9.19 -4.46
N PRO A 436 5.47 9.38 -3.98
CA PRO A 436 5.82 9.12 -2.59
C PRO A 436 5.02 10.05 -1.69
N GLN A 437 4.35 9.50 -0.68
CA GLN A 437 3.54 10.27 0.25
C GLN A 437 3.84 9.86 1.68
N ARG A 438 3.51 10.76 2.62
CA ARG A 438 3.54 10.50 4.06
C ARG A 438 2.36 11.22 4.69
N ALA A 439 1.75 10.59 5.69
CA ALA A 439 0.65 11.21 6.41
C ALA A 439 1.14 12.45 7.18
N TRP A 440 0.23 13.36 7.48
CA TRP A 440 0.51 14.51 8.33
C TRP A 440 -0.64 14.78 9.29
N LYS A 441 -0.30 15.48 10.37
CA LYS A 441 -1.26 16.04 11.31
C LYS A 441 -1.54 17.49 10.98
N GLU A 442 -2.81 17.87 11.02
CA GLU A 442 -3.24 19.26 11.08
C GLU A 442 -3.84 19.53 12.44
N ILE A 443 -3.47 20.66 13.04
CA ILE A 443 -3.98 21.15 14.31
C ILE A 443 -4.69 22.46 14.01
N TRP A 444 -6.00 22.49 14.25
CA TRP A 444 -6.85 23.66 14.12
C TRP A 444 -7.23 24.16 15.51
N ASP A 445 -7.02 25.46 15.78
CA ASP A 445 -7.12 26.10 17.09
C ASP A 445 -8.06 27.32 17.04
N ALA A 446 -8.94 27.46 18.04
CA ALA A 446 -9.90 28.57 18.21
C ALA A 446 -9.29 29.81 18.90
N LYS A 447 -8.02 30.10 18.60
CA LYS A 447 -7.08 30.86 19.43
C LYS A 447 -7.65 32.14 20.06
N GLY A 448 -7.89 32.08 21.37
CA GLY A 448 -8.40 33.21 22.15
C GLY A 448 -9.86 33.58 21.85
N GLY A 449 -10.71 32.60 21.57
CA GLY A 449 -12.14 32.77 21.29
C GLY A 449 -12.45 33.26 19.88
N LYS A 450 -11.62 32.87 18.90
CA LYS A 450 -11.81 33.12 17.48
C LYS A 450 -12.29 31.86 16.76
N PRO A 451 -12.88 31.97 15.54
CA PRO A 451 -13.07 30.83 14.67
C PRO A 451 -11.78 30.01 14.50
N TYR A 452 -11.91 28.69 14.40
CA TYR A 452 -10.79 27.77 14.23
C TYR A 452 -9.93 28.13 13.00
N GLU A 453 -8.63 28.33 13.21
CA GLU A 453 -7.61 28.53 12.15
C GLU A 453 -6.56 27.40 12.19
N LEU A 454 -5.99 27.04 11.05
CA LEU A 454 -4.92 26.04 10.96
C LEU A 454 -3.63 26.61 11.57
N VAL A 455 -3.24 26.14 12.76
CA VAL A 455 -2.05 26.63 13.47
C VAL A 455 -0.80 25.78 13.27
N ALA A 456 -0.94 24.50 12.91
CA ALA A 456 0.21 23.64 12.60
C ALA A 456 -0.12 22.54 11.59
N ARG A 457 0.82 22.29 10.67
CA ARG A 457 0.91 21.06 9.86
C ARG A 457 2.20 20.32 10.22
N VAL A 458 2.11 19.04 10.59
CA VAL A 458 3.24 18.23 11.05
C VAL A 458 3.26 16.90 10.30
N TYR A 459 4.21 16.72 9.37
CA TYR A 459 4.38 15.46 8.64
C TYR A 459 4.93 14.35 9.53
N ASP A 460 4.51 13.12 9.26
CA ASP A 460 5.03 11.92 9.93
C ASP A 460 6.50 11.65 9.57
N PRO A 461 7.28 10.98 10.45
CA PRO A 461 8.63 10.55 10.16
C PRO A 461 8.69 9.64 8.92
N SER A 462 9.66 9.84 8.05
CA SER A 462 9.82 9.04 6.83
C SER A 462 11.30 8.72 6.54
N PRO A 463 11.62 7.50 6.08
CA PRO A 463 12.96 7.14 5.56
C PRO A 463 13.17 7.56 4.10
N CYS A 464 12.12 8.00 3.42
CA CYS A 464 12.15 8.45 2.02
C CYS A 464 13.02 9.71 1.87
N LEU A 465 14.09 9.60 1.07
CA LEU A 465 15.06 10.68 0.84
C LEU A 465 14.39 11.94 0.25
N TYR A 466 13.42 11.76 -0.64
CA TYR A 466 12.66 12.85 -1.25
C TYR A 466 11.90 13.71 -0.21
N HIS A 467 11.24 13.09 0.77
CA HIS A 467 10.55 13.82 1.84
C HIS A 467 11.50 14.71 2.66
N TRP A 468 12.75 14.29 2.89
CA TRP A 468 13.76 15.10 3.57
C TRP A 468 14.23 16.28 2.70
N VAL A 469 14.30 16.10 1.38
CA VAL A 469 14.57 17.19 0.43
C VAL A 469 13.45 18.24 0.48
N LEU A 470 12.17 17.81 0.52
CA LEU A 470 11.03 18.71 0.67
C LEU A 470 11.05 19.46 2.01
N ASP A 471 11.31 18.77 3.13
CA ASP A 471 11.43 19.40 4.46
C ASP A 471 12.55 20.46 4.50
N GLY A 472 13.68 20.19 3.83
CA GLY A 472 14.80 21.10 3.75
C GLY A 472 14.51 22.33 2.90
N ASN A 473 13.82 22.15 1.77
CA ASN A 473 13.33 23.25 0.92
C ASN A 473 12.36 24.14 1.71
N HIS A 474 11.38 23.54 2.37
CA HIS A 474 10.39 24.26 3.15
C HIS A 474 10.99 25.05 4.33
N ALA A 475 11.97 24.47 5.02
CA ALA A 475 12.72 25.19 6.05
C ALA A 475 13.51 26.39 5.47
N LEU A 476 14.06 26.27 4.26
CA LEU A 476 14.65 27.43 3.56
C LEU A 476 13.60 28.47 3.19
N GLU A 477 12.44 28.09 2.64
CA GLU A 477 11.38 29.02 2.27
C GLU A 477 10.92 29.87 3.47
N GLN A 478 10.62 29.22 4.59
CA GLN A 478 10.26 29.84 5.87
C GLN A 478 11.38 30.71 6.50
N GLY A 479 12.61 30.57 6.03
CA GLY A 479 13.77 31.30 6.57
C GLY A 479 14.42 30.65 7.79
N ASP A 480 14.03 29.44 8.18
CA ASP A 480 14.70 28.64 9.21
C ASP A 480 15.95 27.94 8.64
N VAL A 481 16.96 28.76 8.36
CA VAL A 481 18.21 28.32 7.71
C VAL A 481 18.98 27.30 8.55
N GLU A 482 18.89 27.37 9.89
CA GLU A 482 19.58 26.41 10.77
C GLU A 482 18.93 25.02 10.72
N LYS A 483 17.59 24.96 10.70
CA LYS A 483 16.86 23.70 10.49
C LYS A 483 17.13 23.13 9.09
N ALA A 484 17.15 23.97 8.06
CA ALA A 484 17.52 23.55 6.70
C ALA A 484 18.93 22.96 6.63
N ILE A 485 19.93 23.58 7.27
CA ILE A 485 21.30 23.03 7.35
C ILE A 485 21.30 21.64 7.99
N GLN A 486 20.57 21.44 9.09
CA GLN A 486 20.49 20.14 9.78
C GLN A 486 19.84 19.07 8.89
N ILE A 487 18.76 19.41 8.18
CA ILE A 487 18.07 18.51 7.26
C ILE A 487 18.97 18.13 6.08
N PHE A 488 19.55 19.11 5.38
CA PHE A 488 20.41 18.80 4.23
C PHE A 488 21.71 18.09 4.61
N GLN A 489 22.24 18.28 5.83
CA GLN A 489 23.30 17.43 6.37
C GLN A 489 22.88 15.95 6.44
N GLN A 490 21.64 15.64 6.81
CA GLN A 490 21.13 14.26 6.79
C GLN A 490 20.95 13.75 5.35
N VAL A 491 20.35 14.54 4.46
CA VAL A 491 20.18 14.18 3.03
C VAL A 491 21.51 13.72 2.41
N VAL A 492 22.61 14.44 2.64
CA VAL A 492 23.91 14.13 2.02
C VAL A 492 24.74 13.06 2.74
N SER A 493 24.42 12.69 3.98
CA SER A 493 25.31 11.84 4.80
C SER A 493 24.65 10.66 5.52
N ASN A 494 23.32 10.62 5.62
CA ASN A 494 22.61 9.52 6.27
C ASN A 494 22.30 8.39 5.26
N PRO A 495 22.89 7.19 5.41
CA PRO A 495 22.60 6.03 4.56
C PRO A 495 21.29 5.32 4.91
N GLU A 496 20.62 5.67 6.02
CA GLU A 496 19.28 5.15 6.36
C GLU A 496 18.17 5.84 5.56
N LEU A 497 18.47 6.95 4.88
CA LEU A 497 17.56 7.58 3.92
C LEU A 497 17.71 6.91 2.56
N THR A 498 16.62 6.36 2.04
CA THR A 498 16.60 5.58 0.79
C THR A 498 15.80 6.26 -0.30
N ALA A 499 16.05 5.85 -1.55
CA ALA A 499 15.10 6.03 -2.63
C ALA A 499 13.69 5.52 -2.22
N CYS A 500 12.66 6.17 -2.75
CA CYS A 500 11.26 5.95 -2.41
C CYS A 500 10.29 6.12 -3.59
N TRP A 501 10.83 6.28 -4.82
CA TRP A 501 10.08 6.37 -6.06
C TRP A 501 10.72 5.51 -7.15
N LEU A 502 10.03 5.35 -8.28
CA LEU A 502 10.44 4.49 -9.40
C LEU A 502 11.47 5.17 -10.32
N ARG A 503 12.47 5.85 -9.77
CA ARG A 503 13.53 6.53 -10.53
C ARG A 503 14.87 5.78 -10.42
N PRO A 504 15.43 5.23 -11.52
CA PRO A 504 16.68 4.45 -11.48
C PRO A 504 17.92 5.18 -10.92
N ALA A 505 17.92 6.52 -10.90
CA ALA A 505 19.01 7.35 -10.41
C ALA A 505 18.65 8.17 -9.13
N GLU A 506 17.49 7.92 -8.51
CA GLU A 506 16.90 8.77 -7.44
C GLU A 506 17.91 9.17 -6.34
N GLU A 507 18.71 8.21 -5.86
CA GLU A 507 19.63 8.46 -4.75
C GLU A 507 20.80 9.38 -5.15
N GLU A 508 21.35 9.22 -6.36
CA GLU A 508 22.40 10.12 -6.85
C GLU A 508 21.84 11.52 -7.14
N GLU A 509 20.66 11.57 -7.77
CA GLU A 509 19.92 12.79 -8.09
C GLU A 509 19.63 13.62 -6.83
N LEU A 510 18.99 13.03 -5.82
CA LEU A 510 18.59 13.73 -4.60
C LEU A 510 19.75 14.03 -3.65
N ARG A 511 20.77 13.17 -3.56
CA ARG A 511 21.96 13.48 -2.74
C ARG A 511 22.80 14.58 -3.36
N SER A 512 22.99 14.60 -4.69
CA SER A 512 23.69 15.70 -5.37
C SER A 512 22.91 17.03 -5.30
N PHE A 513 21.58 17.00 -5.34
CA PHE A 513 20.74 18.16 -5.02
C PHE A 513 20.92 18.63 -3.56
N GLY A 514 20.93 17.68 -2.62
CA GLY A 514 21.17 17.97 -1.20
C GLY A 514 22.50 18.67 -0.95
N TRP A 515 23.56 18.31 -1.68
CA TRP A 515 24.85 19.00 -1.62
C TRP A 515 24.77 20.46 -2.11
N PHE A 516 24.05 20.70 -3.22
CA PHE A 516 23.80 22.05 -3.72
C PHE A 516 22.99 22.89 -2.71
N ARG A 517 21.89 22.35 -2.18
CA ARG A 517 21.06 23.02 -1.17
C ARG A 517 21.78 23.27 0.15
N LEU A 518 22.66 22.37 0.59
CA LEU A 518 23.48 22.57 1.79
C LEU A 518 24.46 23.74 1.64
N ALA A 519 25.09 23.88 0.46
CA ALA A 519 25.95 25.02 0.16
C ALA A 519 25.17 26.35 0.18
N LEU A 520 23.99 26.36 -0.45
CA LEU A 520 23.08 27.52 -0.46
C LEU A 520 22.62 27.89 0.96
N ALA A 521 22.29 26.90 1.80
CA ALA A 521 21.90 27.11 3.20
C ALA A 521 23.04 27.71 4.03
N TYR A 522 24.28 27.21 3.91
CA TYR A 522 25.44 27.81 4.58
C TYR A 522 25.74 29.24 4.12
N ALA A 523 25.53 29.54 2.84
CA ALA A 523 25.69 30.89 2.31
C ALA A 523 24.63 31.86 2.87
N TYR A 524 23.37 31.42 2.97
CA TYR A 524 22.31 32.19 3.65
C TYR A 524 22.56 32.36 5.16
N ALA A 525 23.23 31.40 5.81
CA ALA A 525 23.68 31.53 7.20
C ALA A 525 24.96 32.39 7.37
N GLY A 526 25.54 32.91 6.28
CA GLY A 526 26.74 33.75 6.30
C GLY A 526 28.03 33.00 6.65
N ARG A 527 28.18 31.73 6.22
CA ARG A 527 29.27 30.82 6.62
C ARG A 527 30.15 30.38 5.42
N PRO A 528 30.93 31.29 4.80
CA PRO A 528 31.65 31.01 3.55
C PRO A 528 32.67 29.87 3.65
N ASP A 529 33.38 29.74 4.78
CA ASP A 529 34.31 28.63 5.03
C ASP A 529 33.63 27.25 4.94
N GLN A 530 32.35 27.17 5.33
CA GLN A 530 31.56 25.94 5.21
C GLN A 530 31.08 25.72 3.77
N VAL A 531 30.78 26.77 3.02
CA VAL A 531 30.43 26.70 1.58
C VAL A 531 31.59 26.10 0.79
N GLU A 532 32.82 26.61 0.95
CA GLU A 532 34.01 26.08 0.26
C GLU A 532 34.25 24.59 0.59
N SER A 533 34.12 24.22 1.87
CA SER A 533 34.25 22.83 2.32
C SER A 533 33.18 21.90 1.72
N VAL A 534 31.94 22.38 1.57
CA VAL A 534 30.82 21.60 1.00
C VAL A 534 31.01 21.39 -0.49
N VAL A 535 31.40 22.43 -1.23
CA VAL A 535 31.70 22.33 -2.67
C VAL A 535 32.77 21.27 -2.91
N HIS A 536 33.88 21.32 -2.17
CA HIS A 536 34.97 20.37 -2.37
C HIS A 536 34.60 18.91 -2.01
N GLN A 537 33.72 18.70 -1.02
CA GLN A 537 33.23 17.36 -0.67
C GLN A 537 32.26 16.82 -1.72
N ALA A 538 31.34 17.67 -2.20
CA ALA A 538 30.38 17.31 -3.24
C ALA A 538 31.08 16.93 -4.56
N GLU A 539 32.14 17.66 -4.94
CA GLU A 539 33.00 17.34 -6.09
C GLU A 539 33.69 15.97 -6.01
N GLN A 540 34.02 15.51 -4.80
CA GLN A 540 34.64 14.19 -4.60
C GLN A 540 33.61 13.06 -4.56
N ALA A 541 32.41 13.33 -4.05
CA ALA A 541 31.35 12.34 -3.91
C ALA A 541 30.61 12.09 -5.24
N TYR A 542 30.31 13.16 -5.99
CA TYR A 542 29.47 13.13 -7.21
C TYR A 542 30.11 14.00 -8.31
N PRO A 543 31.27 13.60 -8.86
CA PRO A 543 32.07 14.46 -9.76
C PRO A 543 31.34 14.86 -11.05
N ASP A 544 30.52 13.95 -11.59
CA ASP A 544 29.86 14.06 -12.89
C ASP A 544 28.39 14.54 -12.80
N ALA A 545 27.76 14.44 -11.62
CA ALA A 545 26.34 14.74 -11.41
C ALA A 545 25.98 16.21 -11.73
N LEU A 546 24.82 16.40 -12.37
CA LEU A 546 24.41 17.69 -12.95
C LEU A 546 24.30 18.81 -11.90
N TYR A 547 23.78 18.54 -10.70
CA TYR A 547 23.74 19.52 -9.61
C TYR A 547 25.12 19.93 -9.10
N ILE A 548 26.15 19.08 -9.23
CA ILE A 548 27.52 19.44 -8.85
C ILE A 548 28.17 20.31 -9.94
N GLN A 549 27.74 20.17 -11.19
CA GLN A 549 28.07 21.14 -12.25
C GLN A 549 27.42 22.51 -11.98
N ALA A 550 26.13 22.53 -11.63
CA ALA A 550 25.42 23.75 -11.20
C ALA A 550 26.07 24.40 -9.96
N LEU A 551 26.47 23.58 -8.97
CA LEU A 551 27.16 24.03 -7.76
C LEU A 551 28.50 24.72 -8.07
N LYS A 552 29.28 24.19 -9.03
CA LYS A 552 30.54 24.79 -9.50
C LYS A 552 30.32 26.16 -10.14
N GLU A 553 29.31 26.30 -11.00
CA GLU A 553 28.99 27.57 -11.65
C GLU A 553 28.49 28.61 -10.63
N TRP A 554 27.58 28.21 -9.74
CA TRP A 554 27.08 29.05 -8.64
C TRP A 554 28.22 29.49 -7.70
N TYR A 555 29.12 28.58 -7.32
CA TYR A 555 30.21 28.88 -6.38
C TYR A 555 31.21 29.89 -6.95
N ARG A 556 31.46 29.92 -8.27
CA ARG A 556 32.31 30.96 -8.89
C ARG A 556 31.76 32.36 -8.65
N ALA A 557 30.46 32.54 -8.86
CA ALA A 557 29.78 33.81 -8.61
C ALA A 557 29.68 34.15 -7.12
N TYR A 558 29.45 33.14 -6.26
CA TYR A 558 29.44 33.32 -4.80
C TYR A 558 30.82 33.70 -4.24
N ALA A 559 31.90 33.07 -4.70
CA ALA A 559 33.26 33.33 -4.20
C ALA A 559 33.67 34.81 -4.40
N GLU A 560 33.32 35.40 -5.55
CA GLU A 560 33.59 36.82 -5.84
C GLU A 560 32.67 37.78 -5.08
N SER A 561 31.37 37.46 -4.96
CA SER A 561 30.36 38.39 -4.46
C SER A 561 30.08 38.28 -2.96
N GLN A 562 30.33 37.11 -2.37
CA GLN A 562 29.88 36.66 -1.05
C GLN A 562 28.36 36.82 -0.84
N ASP A 563 27.59 36.81 -1.94
CA ASP A 563 26.17 37.11 -1.99
C ASP A 563 25.42 35.95 -2.66
N PRO A 564 24.63 35.15 -1.90
CA PRO A 564 23.95 33.98 -2.46
C PRO A 564 22.89 34.35 -3.51
N GLN A 565 22.34 35.56 -3.48
CA GLN A 565 21.32 36.00 -4.43
C GLN A 565 21.95 36.30 -5.79
N LYS A 566 23.06 37.07 -5.80
CA LYS A 566 23.83 37.31 -7.03
C LYS A 566 24.38 36.03 -7.65
N ALA A 567 24.72 35.06 -6.81
CA ALA A 567 25.14 33.73 -7.27
C ALA A 567 23.97 32.95 -7.93
N CYS A 568 22.75 33.01 -7.37
CA CYS A 568 21.56 32.46 -8.02
C CYS A 568 21.17 33.19 -9.31
N GLU A 569 21.31 34.52 -9.37
CA GLU A 569 21.09 35.31 -10.59
C GLU A 569 22.08 34.92 -11.70
N ALA A 570 23.36 34.73 -11.35
CA ALA A 570 24.40 34.29 -12.28
C ALA A 570 24.21 32.84 -12.77
N LEU A 571 23.50 32.00 -12.00
CA LEU A 571 23.22 30.61 -12.35
C LEU A 571 22.06 30.46 -13.35
N GLN A 572 21.17 31.45 -13.50
CA GLN A 572 19.96 31.34 -14.34
C GLN A 572 20.23 30.84 -15.78
N PRO A 573 21.24 31.34 -16.53
CA PRO A 573 21.50 30.84 -17.89
C PRO A 573 21.94 29.37 -17.94
N PHE A 574 22.49 28.83 -16.84
CA PHE A 574 22.81 27.40 -16.73
C PHE A 574 21.52 26.59 -16.53
N ILE A 575 20.60 27.06 -15.68
CA ILE A 575 19.30 26.41 -15.45
C ILE A 575 18.46 26.43 -16.74
N GLU A 576 18.38 27.56 -17.44
CA GLU A 576 17.67 27.70 -18.72
C GLU A 576 18.19 26.77 -19.82
N SER A 577 19.46 26.37 -19.76
CA SER A 577 20.09 25.47 -20.75
C SER A 577 20.13 23.99 -20.33
N HIS A 578 19.72 23.67 -19.10
CA HIS A 578 19.73 22.31 -18.54
C HIS A 578 18.41 22.05 -17.80
N PRO A 579 17.28 21.84 -18.52
CA PRO A 579 15.94 21.71 -17.91
C PRO A 579 15.81 20.52 -16.96
N ASP A 580 16.65 19.49 -17.12
CA ASP A 580 16.73 18.32 -16.24
C ASP A 580 16.90 18.73 -14.77
N LEU A 581 17.59 19.86 -14.48
CA LEU A 581 17.79 20.43 -13.13
C LEU A 581 16.49 20.77 -12.37
N TRP A 582 15.34 20.82 -13.02
CA TRP A 582 14.05 21.03 -12.34
C TRP A 582 13.04 19.94 -12.72
N LYS A 583 13.03 19.46 -13.97
CA LYS A 583 12.19 18.33 -14.39
C LYS A 583 12.40 17.11 -13.49
N MET A 584 13.64 16.76 -13.17
CA MET A 584 13.94 15.62 -12.29
C MET A 584 13.28 15.69 -10.90
N LEU A 585 12.98 16.88 -10.37
CA LEU A 585 12.30 17.06 -9.08
C LEU A 585 10.77 17.15 -9.22
N ALA A 586 10.26 17.45 -10.41
CA ALA A 586 8.82 17.45 -10.68
C ALA A 586 8.25 16.03 -10.90
N HIS A 587 9.08 15.07 -11.33
CA HIS A 587 8.64 13.70 -11.68
C HIS A 587 8.49 12.78 -10.44
N TYR A 588 7.82 13.27 -9.39
CA TYR A 588 7.50 12.53 -8.15
C TYR A 588 6.00 12.37 -7.92
N GLY A 589 5.19 12.42 -8.99
CA GLY A 589 3.75 12.21 -8.94
C GLY A 589 2.94 13.40 -8.40
N PHE A 590 1.66 13.45 -8.76
CA PHE A 590 0.85 14.65 -8.64
C PHE A 590 0.48 15.10 -7.22
N ALA A 591 0.64 14.24 -6.20
CA ALA A 591 0.42 14.64 -4.80
C ALA A 591 1.67 15.34 -4.20
N ASN A 592 2.74 15.49 -4.99
CA ASN A 592 3.97 16.19 -4.61
C ASN A 592 4.08 17.57 -5.29
N PRO A 593 4.91 18.48 -4.74
CA PRO A 593 5.06 19.82 -5.30
C PRO A 593 5.60 19.81 -6.73
N THR A 594 5.06 20.67 -7.59
CA THR A 594 5.68 20.96 -8.89
C THR A 594 6.96 21.78 -8.70
N PHE A 595 7.96 21.52 -9.56
CA PHE A 595 9.24 22.22 -9.56
C PHE A 595 9.47 22.90 -10.90
N GLY A 596 9.90 24.16 -10.88
CA GLY A 596 10.30 24.90 -12.06
C GLY A 596 11.72 25.50 -11.96
N PRO A 597 12.18 26.20 -13.02
CA PRO A 597 13.52 26.81 -13.07
C PRO A 597 13.87 27.71 -11.87
N ALA A 598 12.88 28.44 -11.34
CA ALA A 598 13.08 29.37 -10.23
C ALA A 598 13.36 28.67 -8.89
N ASP A 599 12.86 27.45 -8.71
CA ASP A 599 12.92 26.72 -7.44
C ASP A 599 14.29 26.06 -7.23
N VAL A 600 15.08 25.88 -8.31
CA VAL A 600 16.47 25.41 -8.26
C VAL A 600 17.35 26.35 -7.45
N CYS A 601 17.23 27.67 -7.65
CA CYS A 601 18.01 28.67 -6.92
C CYS A 601 17.16 29.91 -6.58
N PRO A 602 16.33 29.83 -5.51
CA PRO A 602 15.38 30.88 -5.18
C PRO A 602 16.07 32.17 -4.72
N THR A 603 15.54 33.31 -5.17
CA THR A 603 16.00 34.66 -4.82
C THR A 603 15.04 35.30 -3.80
N SER A 604 15.41 36.42 -3.16
CA SER A 604 14.45 37.09 -2.25
C SER A 604 13.20 37.64 -2.94
N SER A 605 13.23 37.84 -4.26
CA SER A 605 12.03 38.21 -5.02
C SER A 605 11.09 37.02 -5.26
N SER A 606 11.58 35.79 -5.42
CA SER A 606 10.70 34.60 -5.45
C SER A 606 10.19 34.25 -4.05
N ARG A 607 11.01 34.43 -3.00
CA ARG A 607 10.61 34.27 -1.58
C ARG A 607 9.47 35.21 -1.14
N ALA A 608 9.18 36.27 -1.90
CA ALA A 608 8.04 37.18 -1.71
C ALA A 608 6.87 36.91 -2.68
N GLY A 609 7.01 35.98 -3.62
CA GLY A 609 6.02 35.61 -4.62
C GLY A 609 5.35 34.24 -4.40
N GLN A 610 5.90 33.40 -3.53
CA GLN A 610 5.36 32.08 -3.15
C GLN A 610 4.99 32.03 -1.64
N THR A 611 4.46 33.13 -1.09
CA THR A 611 3.94 33.13 0.29
C THR A 611 2.52 32.57 0.35
N THR A 612 2.41 31.26 0.59
CA THR A 612 1.27 30.67 1.32
C THR A 612 1.82 29.87 2.50
N PRO A 613 2.15 30.58 3.60
CA PRO A 613 1.33 30.44 4.80
C PRO A 613 0.73 31.77 5.28
N VAL A 614 -0.56 31.72 5.64
CA VAL A 614 -1.24 32.69 6.53
C VAL A 614 -0.71 32.46 7.97
N THR A 615 -0.57 33.38 8.93
CA THR A 615 -1.02 34.79 9.22
C THR A 615 0.23 35.68 9.52
N THR A 616 0.24 36.99 9.87
CA THR A 616 -0.77 38.02 10.22
C THR A 616 -0.28 39.45 9.84
N THR A 617 -1.19 40.44 9.84
CA THR A 617 -1.00 41.90 10.03
C THR A 617 -0.06 42.71 9.10
N ASP A 618 -0.64 43.38 8.09
CA ASP A 618 -0.85 44.84 8.15
C ASP A 618 -2.05 45.26 7.25
N THR A 619 -2.68 46.40 7.53
CA THR A 619 -3.93 46.84 6.89
C THR A 619 -3.73 47.78 5.69
N SER A 620 -3.97 47.27 4.47
CA SER A 620 -4.38 48.12 3.33
C SER A 620 -5.05 47.30 2.22
N GLU A 621 -6.16 47.81 1.70
CA GLU A 621 -7.03 47.24 0.66
C GLU A 621 -6.31 46.51 -0.49
N THR A 622 -6.30 45.17 -0.45
CA THR A 622 -6.34 44.32 -1.65
C THR A 622 -7.08 43.05 -1.27
N THR A 623 -8.12 42.69 -2.03
CA THR A 623 -8.96 41.51 -1.74
C THR A 623 -8.11 40.24 -1.83
N PRO A 624 -8.11 39.36 -0.82
CA PRO A 624 -7.42 38.07 -0.93
C PRO A 624 -8.11 37.22 -2.01
N THR A 625 -7.31 36.56 -2.84
CA THR A 625 -7.79 35.45 -3.66
C THR A 625 -8.26 34.35 -2.71
N PRO A 626 -9.51 33.87 -2.79
CA PRO A 626 -9.96 32.81 -1.91
C PRO A 626 -9.23 31.50 -2.23
N ALA A 627 -8.98 30.67 -1.21
CA ALA A 627 -8.83 29.22 -1.41
C ALA A 627 -10.02 28.75 -2.27
N PRO A 628 -9.83 27.87 -3.27
CA PRO A 628 -10.68 27.77 -4.45
C PRO A 628 -12.17 27.62 -4.09
N THR A 629 -12.86 28.75 -4.04
CA THR A 629 -14.31 28.80 -3.88
C THR A 629 -14.91 28.16 -5.13
N ALA A 630 -15.42 26.94 -4.94
CA ALA A 630 -16.27 26.18 -5.85
C ALA A 630 -15.94 26.38 -7.34
N ALA A 631 -15.19 25.42 -7.90
CA ALA A 631 -15.22 25.02 -9.31
C ALA A 631 -15.89 26.05 -10.23
N GLY A 632 -15.13 27.08 -10.63
CA GLY A 632 -15.66 28.35 -11.14
C GLY A 632 -16.49 28.16 -12.40
N GLU A 633 -17.82 28.09 -12.22
CA GLU A 633 -18.76 27.54 -13.20
C GLU A 633 -18.22 26.26 -13.85
N SER A 634 -18.05 25.18 -13.08
CA SER A 634 -17.99 23.83 -13.63
C SER A 634 -19.25 23.63 -14.48
N GLY A 635 -19.09 23.76 -15.80
CA GLY A 635 -20.19 23.52 -16.74
C GLY A 635 -20.72 22.12 -16.49
N SER A 636 -22.04 22.01 -16.29
CA SER A 636 -22.73 20.87 -15.68
C SER A 636 -22.02 19.52 -15.88
N CYS A 637 -21.83 18.78 -14.80
CA CYS A 637 -21.29 17.42 -14.81
C CYS A 637 -21.88 16.58 -15.95
N PRO A 638 -21.07 15.75 -16.62
CA PRO A 638 -21.47 15.02 -17.81
C PRO A 638 -22.58 14.03 -17.43
N LYS A 639 -23.63 13.96 -18.27
CA LYS A 639 -24.83 13.16 -17.98
C LYS A 639 -24.81 11.78 -18.66
N ASP A 640 -23.94 11.62 -19.64
CA ASP A 640 -23.79 10.44 -20.46
C ASP A 640 -22.37 10.36 -21.05
N LEU A 641 -22.08 9.25 -21.74
CA LEU A 641 -20.76 9.00 -22.35
C LEU A 641 -20.47 9.93 -23.55
N GLU A 642 -21.46 10.61 -24.13
CA GLU A 642 -21.24 11.56 -25.23
C GLU A 642 -20.70 12.91 -24.70
N GLU A 643 -21.07 13.29 -23.46
CA GLU A 643 -20.58 14.51 -22.81
C GLU A 643 -19.19 14.34 -22.13
N VAL A 644 -18.76 13.11 -21.80
CA VAL A 644 -17.67 12.86 -20.82
C VAL A 644 -16.29 13.38 -21.25
N SER A 645 -15.82 13.09 -22.47
CA SER A 645 -14.50 13.54 -22.94
C SER A 645 -14.45 15.05 -23.22
N THR A 646 -15.56 15.61 -23.70
CA THR A 646 -15.72 17.08 -23.85
C THR A 646 -15.80 17.80 -22.50
N TRP A 647 -16.34 17.15 -21.45
CA TRP A 647 -16.25 17.66 -20.08
C TRP A 647 -14.82 17.60 -19.57
N ALA A 648 -14.16 16.45 -19.64
CA ALA A 648 -12.80 16.23 -19.14
C ALA A 648 -11.79 17.21 -19.78
N GLN A 649 -11.81 17.35 -21.10
CA GLN A 649 -10.98 18.32 -21.84
C GLN A 649 -11.17 19.76 -21.34
N ARG A 650 -12.42 20.19 -21.08
CA ARG A 650 -12.69 21.55 -20.58
C ARG A 650 -12.20 21.73 -19.15
N THR A 651 -12.42 20.74 -18.29
CA THR A 651 -11.96 20.78 -16.89
C THR A 651 -10.44 20.83 -16.84
N LEU A 652 -9.74 19.99 -17.62
CA LEU A 652 -8.28 20.01 -17.79
C LEU A 652 -7.73 21.40 -18.16
N THR A 653 -8.32 22.04 -19.18
CA THR A 653 -7.93 23.40 -19.59
C THR A 653 -8.27 24.45 -18.52
N GLN A 654 -9.37 24.29 -17.76
CA GLN A 654 -9.72 25.19 -16.65
C GLN A 654 -8.73 25.10 -15.48
N VAL A 655 -8.28 23.88 -15.12
CA VAL A 655 -7.31 23.65 -14.04
C VAL A 655 -5.85 23.69 -14.51
N LYS A 656 -5.59 23.90 -15.80
CA LYS A 656 -4.25 23.93 -16.43
C LYS A 656 -3.41 22.66 -16.19
N GLY A 657 -4.08 21.51 -16.17
CA GLY A 657 -3.44 20.23 -15.85
C GLY A 657 -3.01 20.07 -14.40
N ASP A 658 -3.57 20.83 -13.46
CA ASP A 658 -3.52 20.48 -12.04
C ASP A 658 -4.36 19.20 -11.84
N ILE A 659 -3.67 18.06 -11.72
CA ILE A 659 -4.27 16.73 -11.59
C ILE A 659 -5.02 16.58 -10.27
N LEU A 660 -4.59 17.27 -9.20
CA LEU A 660 -5.29 17.26 -7.92
C LEU A 660 -6.62 18.03 -8.02
N ALA A 661 -6.62 19.21 -8.63
CA ALA A 661 -7.84 19.98 -8.88
C ALA A 661 -8.79 19.26 -9.86
N LEU A 662 -8.26 18.49 -10.82
CA LEU A 662 -9.03 17.62 -11.69
C LEU A 662 -9.66 16.45 -10.92
N TYR A 663 -8.89 15.78 -10.06
CA TYR A 663 -9.37 14.72 -9.17
C TYR A 663 -10.51 15.24 -8.26
N GLU A 664 -10.35 16.42 -7.65
CA GLU A 664 -11.43 17.05 -6.89
C GLU A 664 -12.67 17.35 -7.75
N ALA A 665 -12.51 17.81 -8.98
CA ALA A 665 -13.63 18.07 -9.90
C ALA A 665 -14.36 16.79 -10.33
N THR A 666 -13.64 15.68 -10.59
CA THR A 666 -14.25 14.38 -10.86
C THR A 666 -15.04 13.86 -9.66
N ARG A 667 -14.48 14.01 -8.45
CA ARG A 667 -15.13 13.64 -7.19
C ARG A 667 -16.41 14.44 -6.94
N GLN A 668 -16.38 15.76 -7.15
CA GLN A 668 -17.55 16.65 -7.02
C GLN A 668 -18.69 16.28 -8.00
N CYS A 669 -18.36 15.75 -9.17
CA CYS A 669 -19.33 15.26 -10.13
C CYS A 669 -19.77 13.80 -9.92
N GLY A 670 -19.25 13.11 -8.89
CA GLY A 670 -19.50 11.69 -8.66
C GLY A 670 -18.95 10.77 -9.75
N LEU A 671 -17.95 11.24 -10.52
CA LEU A 671 -17.35 10.50 -11.65
C LEU A 671 -16.26 9.52 -11.22
N THR A 672 -15.78 9.64 -9.99
CA THR A 672 -14.81 8.76 -9.34
C THR A 672 -15.47 8.12 -8.13
N GLY A 673 -16.54 7.37 -8.39
CA GLY A 673 -17.43 6.80 -7.37
C GLY A 673 -16.98 5.44 -6.84
N ASP A 674 -17.03 5.35 -5.50
CA ASP A 674 -17.29 4.24 -4.56
C ASP A 674 -16.71 2.82 -4.76
N ALA A 675 -16.31 2.41 -5.97
CA ALA A 675 -15.54 1.18 -6.16
C ALA A 675 -14.48 1.22 -7.28
N TYR A 676 -14.61 2.05 -8.33
CA TYR A 676 -13.83 1.81 -9.55
C TYR A 676 -13.15 3.03 -10.24
N GLY A 677 -13.76 4.21 -10.41
CA GLY A 677 -13.08 5.33 -11.10
C GLY A 677 -11.74 5.81 -10.48
N GLY A 678 -10.85 6.39 -11.29
CA GLY A 678 -9.51 6.84 -10.88
C GLY A 678 -8.87 7.88 -11.82
N VAL A 679 -7.94 8.68 -11.27
CA VAL A 679 -7.14 9.68 -12.02
C VAL A 679 -5.66 9.33 -11.86
N GLY A 680 -4.89 9.41 -12.94
CA GLY A 680 -3.45 9.18 -12.94
C GLY A 680 -2.69 10.20 -13.79
N GLY A 681 -1.42 10.41 -13.44
CA GLY A 681 -0.48 11.27 -14.16
C GLY A 681 0.81 10.52 -14.47
N HIS A 682 1.31 10.63 -15.71
CA HIS A 682 2.61 10.12 -16.12
C HIS A 682 3.07 10.82 -17.40
N ASP A 683 4.35 11.15 -17.53
CA ASP A 683 4.99 11.57 -18.80
C ASP A 683 5.16 10.31 -19.68
N VAL A 684 4.31 10.13 -20.71
CA VAL A 684 4.26 8.88 -21.50
C VAL A 684 4.97 8.99 -22.85
N ASP A 685 5.03 10.19 -23.44
CA ASP A 685 5.80 10.40 -24.68
C ASP A 685 7.24 10.90 -24.46
N GLY A 686 7.62 11.21 -23.22
CA GLY A 686 8.98 11.56 -22.82
C GLY A 686 9.36 13.01 -23.11
N ASP A 687 8.39 13.89 -23.41
CA ASP A 687 8.65 15.33 -23.56
C ASP A 687 8.82 16.05 -22.20
N GLY A 688 8.39 15.40 -21.12
CA GLY A 688 8.52 15.84 -19.73
C GLY A 688 7.47 16.85 -19.29
N ASP A 689 6.35 16.97 -19.99
CA ASP A 689 5.07 17.39 -19.44
C ASP A 689 4.28 16.14 -18.97
N GLU A 690 3.47 16.27 -17.91
CA GLU A 690 2.72 15.13 -17.36
C GLU A 690 1.40 14.90 -18.11
N ASP A 691 1.24 13.74 -18.73
CA ASP A 691 0.01 13.30 -19.39
C ASP A 691 -1.02 12.82 -18.37
N VAL A 692 -2.30 12.92 -18.73
CA VAL A 692 -3.40 12.70 -17.77
C VAL A 692 -4.32 11.56 -18.20
N PHE A 693 -4.52 10.61 -17.28
CA PHE A 693 -5.35 9.43 -17.43
C PHE A 693 -6.58 9.52 -16.54
N LEU A 694 -7.74 9.22 -17.08
CA LEU A 694 -9.03 9.30 -16.38
C LEU A 694 -9.85 8.04 -16.62
N ALA A 695 -10.11 7.28 -15.56
CA ALA A 695 -11.17 6.27 -15.50
C ALA A 695 -12.38 6.91 -14.79
N LEU A 696 -13.46 7.16 -15.53
CA LEU A 696 -14.63 7.91 -15.08
C LEU A 696 -15.88 7.04 -15.18
N ASP A 697 -16.59 6.86 -14.07
CA ASP A 697 -17.87 6.17 -13.99
C ASP A 697 -19.02 7.18 -14.00
N LEU A 698 -20.07 6.99 -14.82
CA LEU A 698 -21.17 7.95 -14.88
C LEU A 698 -22.25 7.71 -13.80
N PRO A 699 -22.72 8.76 -13.11
CA PRO A 699 -23.79 8.66 -12.12
C PRO A 699 -25.08 8.06 -12.69
N LEU A 700 -25.62 7.06 -11.99
CA LEU A 700 -26.77 6.29 -12.46
C LEU A 700 -28.07 7.11 -12.53
N HIS A 701 -28.66 7.17 -13.72
CA HIS A 701 -30.06 7.55 -13.90
C HIS A 701 -30.93 6.29 -14.02
N GLN A 702 -31.78 6.05 -13.00
CA GLN A 702 -32.86 5.05 -12.98
C GLN A 702 -32.46 3.56 -12.91
N GLY A 703 -31.88 3.14 -11.78
CA GLY A 703 -32.14 1.79 -11.24
C GLY A 703 -31.40 0.60 -11.86
N MET A 704 -30.29 0.84 -12.57
CA MET A 704 -29.26 -0.19 -12.78
C MET A 704 -28.24 -0.16 -11.62
N GLU A 705 -27.50 -1.26 -11.39
CA GLU A 705 -26.60 -1.40 -10.25
C GLU A 705 -25.12 -1.05 -10.56
N VAL A 706 -24.77 -0.92 -11.84
CA VAL A 706 -23.42 -0.56 -12.32
C VAL A 706 -23.57 0.50 -13.43
N GLY A 707 -22.84 1.61 -13.33
CA GLY A 707 -22.85 2.70 -14.32
C GLY A 707 -21.92 2.42 -15.51
N PRO A 708 -22.16 3.02 -16.68
CA PRO A 708 -21.22 2.95 -17.79
C PRO A 708 -19.98 3.80 -17.50
N GLY A 709 -18.81 3.25 -17.80
CA GLY A 709 -17.52 3.90 -17.59
C GLY A 709 -16.84 4.39 -18.88
N ALA A 710 -15.87 5.29 -18.73
CA ALA A 710 -14.99 5.77 -19.80
C ALA A 710 -13.54 5.81 -19.32
N VAL A 711 -12.61 5.30 -20.13
CA VAL A 711 -11.16 5.48 -19.94
C VAL A 711 -10.63 6.45 -21.00
N LEU A 712 -10.02 7.54 -20.54
CA LEU A 712 -9.49 8.62 -21.36
C LEU A 712 -8.00 8.81 -21.08
N ALA A 713 -7.20 9.07 -22.12
CA ALA A 713 -5.81 9.56 -21.96
C ALA A 713 -5.62 10.85 -22.76
N PHE A 714 -5.09 11.88 -22.12
CA PHE A 714 -4.81 13.19 -22.69
C PHE A 714 -3.30 13.45 -22.65
N HIS A 715 -2.68 13.60 -23.82
CA HIS A 715 -1.29 14.05 -23.91
C HIS A 715 -1.18 15.56 -23.74
N ARG A 716 -0.26 16.00 -22.88
CA ARG A 716 -0.05 17.40 -22.51
C ARG A 716 1.02 18.04 -23.40
N GLN A 717 0.84 19.32 -23.73
CA GLN A 717 1.89 20.14 -24.32
C GLN A 717 1.75 21.59 -23.83
N GLY A 718 2.48 21.92 -22.76
CA GLY A 718 2.36 23.17 -22.02
C GLY A 718 1.02 23.30 -21.28
N ASP A 719 0.16 24.18 -21.78
CA ASP A 719 -1.22 24.38 -21.28
C ASP A 719 -2.28 23.69 -22.18
N ASP A 720 -1.88 23.12 -23.33
CA ASP A 720 -2.76 22.42 -24.27
C ASP A 720 -2.82 20.91 -23.93
N PHE A 721 -4.00 20.30 -24.12
CA PHE A 721 -4.24 18.86 -23.89
C PHE A 721 -4.87 18.24 -25.13
N SER A 722 -4.42 17.05 -25.52
CA SER A 722 -4.90 16.33 -26.70
C SER A 722 -5.33 14.90 -26.36
N LEU A 723 -6.61 14.58 -26.59
CA LEU A 723 -7.16 13.24 -26.39
C LEU A 723 -6.48 12.23 -27.34
N LYS A 724 -5.85 11.20 -26.78
CA LYS A 724 -5.18 10.10 -27.51
C LYS A 724 -5.86 8.75 -27.36
N LEU A 725 -6.47 8.50 -26.21
CA LEU A 725 -7.23 7.27 -25.93
C LEU A 725 -8.63 7.65 -25.46
N GLU A 726 -9.65 7.03 -26.04
CA GLU A 726 -11.03 7.04 -25.55
C GLU A 726 -11.58 5.62 -25.68
N GLN A 727 -11.93 5.01 -24.55
CA GLN A 727 -12.56 3.69 -24.48
C GLN A 727 -13.82 3.79 -23.64
N LEU A 728 -14.94 3.34 -24.19
CA LEU A 728 -16.27 3.47 -23.60
C LEU A 728 -16.81 2.08 -23.23
N TYR A 729 -17.28 1.97 -21.99
CA TYR A 729 -17.63 0.70 -21.37
C TYR A 729 -19.08 0.69 -20.87
N THR A 730 -19.65 -0.51 -20.77
CA THR A 730 -21.02 -0.71 -20.27
C THR A 730 -21.05 -1.06 -18.79
N GLY A 731 -19.91 -1.51 -18.25
CA GLY A 731 -19.64 -1.59 -16.82
C GLY A 731 -18.79 -0.41 -16.33
N THR A 732 -18.54 -0.39 -15.01
CA THR A 732 -17.64 0.56 -14.34
C THR A 732 -16.19 0.25 -14.64
N VAL A 733 -15.33 1.26 -14.63
CA VAL A 733 -13.92 1.16 -15.05
C VAL A 733 -12.96 1.59 -13.95
N THR A 734 -11.80 0.93 -13.86
CA THR A 734 -10.76 1.26 -12.87
C THR A 734 -9.41 1.31 -13.50
N LEU A 735 -8.78 2.48 -13.50
CA LEU A 735 -7.34 2.58 -13.71
C LEU A 735 -6.64 1.76 -12.61
N LEU A 736 -5.76 0.85 -13.00
CA LEU A 736 -5.03 -0.06 -12.10
C LEU A 736 -3.53 0.27 -12.04
N ALA A 737 -2.95 0.69 -13.16
CA ALA A 737 -1.57 1.14 -13.26
C ALA A 737 -1.36 2.07 -14.46
N VAL A 738 -0.36 2.95 -14.37
CA VAL A 738 0.17 3.80 -15.45
C VAL A 738 1.68 3.92 -15.21
N GLU A 739 2.43 2.91 -15.66
CA GLU A 739 3.87 2.79 -15.44
C GLU A 739 4.48 1.75 -16.42
N ASP A 740 5.80 1.71 -16.53
CA ASP A 740 6.52 0.67 -17.29
C ASP A 740 6.49 -0.68 -16.52
N LEU A 741 5.31 -1.31 -16.48
CA LEU A 741 5.07 -2.54 -15.74
C LEU A 741 5.91 -3.70 -16.26
N ASN A 742 6.11 -3.77 -17.58
CA ASN A 742 6.83 -4.88 -18.21
C ASN A 742 8.36 -4.67 -18.29
N GLN A 743 8.84 -3.44 -18.03
CA GLN A 743 10.24 -2.99 -18.08
C GLN A 743 10.88 -3.01 -19.48
N ASP A 744 10.12 -2.66 -20.51
CA ASP A 744 10.63 -2.46 -21.89
C ASP A 744 11.00 -1.01 -22.21
N GLY A 745 10.70 -0.07 -21.30
CA GLY A 745 10.94 1.36 -21.46
C GLY A 745 9.76 2.16 -22.03
N GLN A 746 8.61 1.52 -22.28
CA GLN A 746 7.35 2.18 -22.63
C GLN A 746 6.38 2.13 -21.44
N VAL A 747 5.49 3.12 -21.33
CA VAL A 747 4.49 3.14 -20.27
C VAL A 747 3.30 2.26 -20.64
N ASP A 748 3.00 1.29 -19.77
CA ASP A 748 1.80 0.48 -19.82
C ASP A 748 0.66 1.16 -19.03
N VAL A 749 -0.53 1.17 -19.62
CA VAL A 749 -1.78 1.66 -19.04
C VAL A 749 -2.68 0.45 -18.82
N VAL A 750 -2.96 0.14 -17.57
CA VAL A 750 -3.78 -1.01 -17.19
C VAL A 750 -5.06 -0.56 -16.51
N TRP A 751 -6.19 -1.13 -16.92
CA TRP A 751 -7.46 -0.91 -16.25
C TRP A 751 -8.33 -2.17 -16.26
N GLN A 752 -9.32 -2.22 -15.37
CA GLN A 752 -10.37 -3.24 -15.40
C GLN A 752 -11.73 -2.63 -15.78
N GLU A 753 -12.58 -3.42 -16.43
CA GLU A 753 -14.03 -3.20 -16.51
C GLU A 753 -14.73 -4.24 -15.61
N MET A 754 -15.69 -3.81 -14.80
CA MET A 754 -16.54 -4.69 -13.99
C MET A 754 -17.99 -4.66 -14.51
N ARG A 755 -18.54 -5.83 -14.85
CA ARG A 755 -19.94 -6.00 -15.31
C ARG A 755 -20.69 -6.98 -14.39
N CYS A 756 -21.64 -6.47 -13.61
CA CYS A 756 -22.50 -7.29 -12.75
C CYS A 756 -23.91 -7.49 -13.35
N ARG A 757 -24.51 -8.66 -13.16
CA ARG A 757 -25.90 -8.93 -13.57
C ARG A 757 -26.91 -8.37 -12.54
N PRO A 758 -27.83 -7.46 -12.93
CA PRO A 758 -28.76 -6.81 -12.00
C PRO A 758 -29.77 -7.72 -11.29
N GLU A 759 -29.91 -8.99 -11.70
CA GLU A 759 -30.91 -9.91 -11.15
C GLU A 759 -30.34 -10.86 -10.08
N GLU A 760 -29.02 -11.05 -10.00
CA GLU A 760 -28.41 -12.16 -9.23
C GLU A 760 -27.38 -11.74 -8.17
N LYS A 761 -27.00 -10.45 -8.08
CA LYS A 761 -26.16 -9.82 -7.02
C LYS A 761 -24.76 -10.39 -6.74
N VAL A 762 -24.42 -11.57 -7.26
CA VAL A 762 -23.17 -12.31 -6.97
C VAL A 762 -22.63 -12.97 -8.25
N ASP A 763 -22.91 -12.38 -9.41
CA ASP A 763 -22.39 -12.79 -10.72
C ASP A 763 -21.89 -11.55 -11.46
N CYS A 764 -20.62 -11.23 -11.18
CA CYS A 764 -19.89 -10.16 -11.83
C CYS A 764 -18.72 -10.72 -12.64
N THR A 765 -18.60 -10.30 -13.90
CA THR A 765 -17.42 -10.54 -14.73
C THR A 765 -16.51 -9.32 -14.67
N LEU A 766 -15.26 -9.53 -14.30
CA LEU A 766 -14.17 -8.57 -14.37
C LEU A 766 -13.35 -8.87 -15.62
N THR A 767 -13.04 -7.86 -16.43
CA THR A 767 -12.11 -7.98 -17.58
C THR A 767 -10.98 -6.95 -17.42
N VAL A 768 -9.71 -7.37 -17.56
CA VAL A 768 -8.55 -6.47 -17.54
C VAL A 768 -8.14 -6.11 -18.97
N GLN A 769 -7.74 -4.87 -19.15
CA GLN A 769 -7.18 -4.31 -20.38
C GLN A 769 -5.77 -3.83 -20.07
N VAL A 770 -4.83 -4.13 -20.97
CA VAL A 770 -3.45 -3.65 -20.93
C VAL A 770 -3.18 -2.98 -22.27
N TYR A 771 -2.76 -1.73 -22.24
CA TYR A 771 -2.35 -0.98 -23.42
C TYR A 771 -0.94 -0.45 -23.20
N SER A 772 -0.12 -0.38 -24.25
CA SER A 772 1.22 0.20 -24.19
C SER A 772 1.36 1.32 -25.22
N TRP A 773 2.19 2.33 -24.92
CA TRP A 773 2.41 3.48 -25.80
C TRP A 773 3.54 3.24 -26.80
N THR A 774 3.20 3.23 -28.09
CA THR A 774 4.15 2.90 -29.18
C THR A 774 4.97 4.08 -29.71
N GLY A 775 4.85 5.26 -29.11
CA GLY A 775 5.37 6.53 -29.65
C GLY A 775 4.44 7.23 -30.66
N GLU A 776 3.42 6.54 -31.20
CA GLU A 776 2.41 7.14 -32.09
C GLU A 776 0.97 6.94 -31.58
N ASP A 777 0.62 5.73 -31.11
CA ASP A 777 -0.71 5.37 -30.61
C ASP A 777 -0.61 4.42 -29.38
N TYR A 778 -1.68 4.39 -28.56
CA TYR A 778 -1.89 3.36 -27.53
C TYR A 778 -2.43 2.08 -28.18
N VAL A 779 -1.73 0.95 -27.99
CA VAL A 779 -2.10 -0.35 -28.58
C VAL A 779 -2.34 -1.40 -27.50
N VAL A 780 -3.25 -2.35 -27.74
CA VAL A 780 -3.49 -3.48 -26.83
C VAL A 780 -2.20 -4.31 -26.69
N TRP A 781 -1.72 -4.45 -25.46
CA TRP A 781 -0.47 -5.13 -25.11
C TRP A 781 -0.70 -6.40 -24.29
N VAL A 782 -1.75 -7.15 -24.65
CA VAL A 782 -2.12 -8.44 -24.05
C VAL A 782 -2.62 -9.43 -25.11
N GLN A 783 -2.23 -10.69 -24.99
CA GLN A 783 -2.62 -11.81 -25.85
C GLN A 783 -3.65 -12.69 -25.15
N GLY A 784 -4.91 -12.56 -25.56
CA GLY A 784 -6.06 -13.22 -24.95
C GLY A 784 -6.98 -12.21 -24.26
N GLU A 785 -7.95 -12.71 -23.50
CA GLU A 785 -8.90 -11.89 -22.74
C GLU A 785 -8.74 -12.20 -21.24
N PRO A 786 -7.97 -11.41 -20.48
CA PRO A 786 -7.86 -11.58 -19.04
C PRO A 786 -9.19 -11.27 -18.39
N GLN A 787 -9.90 -12.31 -17.94
CA GLN A 787 -11.24 -12.19 -17.39
C GLN A 787 -11.43 -13.13 -16.21
N GLY A 788 -12.19 -12.70 -15.21
CA GLY A 788 -12.45 -13.48 -14.00
C GLY A 788 -13.86 -13.28 -13.45
N HIS A 789 -14.43 -14.34 -12.87
CA HIS A 789 -15.75 -14.29 -12.24
C HIS A 789 -15.63 -14.00 -10.73
N ASN A 790 -16.39 -13.02 -10.26
CA ASN A 790 -16.36 -12.51 -8.88
C ASN A 790 -14.93 -12.27 -8.39
N ALA A 791 -14.17 -11.58 -9.23
CA ALA A 791 -12.72 -11.51 -9.17
C ALA A 791 -12.18 -10.18 -8.63
N ARG A 792 -10.89 -10.19 -8.30
CA ARG A 792 -10.08 -8.98 -8.04
C ARG A 792 -8.74 -9.10 -8.76
N VAL A 793 -8.13 -7.96 -9.10
CA VAL A 793 -6.79 -7.87 -9.67
C VAL A 793 -5.78 -7.49 -8.59
N GLU A 794 -4.61 -8.11 -8.63
CA GLU A 794 -3.42 -7.78 -7.82
C GLU A 794 -2.20 -7.73 -8.76
N PHE A 795 -1.14 -7.03 -8.36
CA PHE A 795 0.16 -7.09 -9.04
C PHE A 795 1.20 -7.82 -8.15
N ALA A 796 2.20 -8.47 -8.75
CA ALA A 796 3.26 -9.16 -8.02
C ALA A 796 4.63 -9.05 -8.71
N ASP A 797 5.70 -9.00 -7.92
CA ASP A 797 7.09 -8.82 -8.39
C ASP A 797 7.81 -10.15 -8.73
N GLU A 798 7.08 -11.26 -8.94
CA GLU A 798 7.64 -12.62 -9.13
C GLU A 798 7.74 -13.06 -10.60
N ALA A 799 7.69 -12.13 -11.56
CA ALA A 799 7.61 -12.45 -12.99
C ALA A 799 8.81 -13.25 -13.53
N PRO A 800 8.62 -14.04 -14.62
CA PRO A 800 9.72 -14.68 -15.35
C PRO A 800 10.69 -13.71 -16.05
N GLY A 801 10.37 -12.40 -16.08
CA GLY A 801 11.22 -11.31 -16.59
C GLY A 801 11.65 -10.34 -15.48
N SER A 802 11.82 -9.06 -15.79
CA SER A 802 12.10 -8.02 -14.78
C SER A 802 10.88 -7.17 -14.38
N GLY A 803 9.79 -7.21 -15.16
CA GLY A 803 8.52 -6.54 -14.88
C GLY A 803 7.64 -7.22 -13.82
N GLN A 804 6.39 -6.77 -13.70
CA GLN A 804 5.39 -7.28 -12.76
C GLN A 804 4.41 -8.27 -13.40
N GLU A 805 3.88 -9.20 -12.61
CA GLU A 805 2.76 -10.07 -12.98
C GLU A 805 1.41 -9.45 -12.63
N ILE A 806 0.42 -9.63 -13.50
CA ILE A 806 -0.99 -9.31 -13.24
C ILE A 806 -1.69 -10.58 -12.76
N LEU A 807 -2.14 -10.57 -11.51
CA LEU A 807 -2.84 -11.68 -10.87
C LEU A 807 -4.35 -11.44 -10.87
N ILE A 808 -5.13 -12.33 -11.49
CA ILE A 808 -6.60 -12.29 -11.41
C ILE A 808 -7.06 -13.42 -10.48
N ARG A 809 -7.56 -13.05 -9.29
CA ARG A 809 -8.12 -14.00 -8.31
C ARG A 809 -9.63 -14.06 -8.43
N GLU A 810 -10.16 -15.24 -8.71
CA GLU A 810 -11.58 -15.49 -8.93
C GLU A 810 -12.26 -16.18 -7.74
N ASN A 811 -13.60 -16.15 -7.72
CA ASN A 811 -14.44 -16.73 -6.67
C ASN A 811 -14.20 -16.12 -5.27
N VAL A 812 -13.81 -14.85 -5.20
CA VAL A 812 -13.46 -14.15 -3.95
C VAL A 812 -14.70 -13.72 -3.14
N TYR A 813 -15.80 -13.41 -3.82
CA TYR A 813 -16.93 -12.66 -3.24
C TYR A 813 -18.24 -13.44 -3.07
N SER A 814 -18.20 -14.77 -2.91
CA SER A 814 -19.44 -15.56 -2.78
C SER A 814 -19.73 -16.02 -1.34
N ASP A 815 -20.60 -15.28 -0.64
CA ASP A 815 -21.40 -15.81 0.50
C ASP A 815 -22.34 -16.95 0.05
N ALA A 816 -22.60 -17.06 -1.26
CA ALA A 816 -23.19 -18.24 -1.87
C ALA A 816 -22.15 -19.38 -1.96
N PRO A 817 -22.50 -20.63 -1.63
CA PRO A 817 -21.59 -21.76 -1.79
C PRO A 817 -21.42 -22.13 -3.27
N THR A 818 -20.55 -21.41 -3.96
CA THR A 818 -19.92 -21.86 -5.19
C THR A 818 -19.21 -23.19 -4.91
N LYS A 819 -19.29 -24.14 -5.83
CA LYS A 819 -18.67 -25.48 -5.66
C LYS A 819 -17.22 -25.54 -6.15
N GLU A 820 -16.68 -24.39 -6.53
CA GLU A 820 -15.41 -24.26 -7.21
C GLU A 820 -14.40 -23.57 -6.28
N PRO A 821 -13.11 -23.95 -6.33
CA PRO A 821 -12.07 -23.32 -5.52
C PRO A 821 -11.77 -21.90 -5.99
N GLU A 822 -11.02 -21.15 -5.16
CA GLU A 822 -10.28 -19.98 -5.63
C GLU A 822 -9.39 -20.40 -6.81
N ARG A 823 -9.46 -19.63 -7.89
CA ARG A 823 -8.57 -19.75 -9.05
C ARG A 823 -7.78 -18.45 -9.17
N VAL A 824 -6.47 -18.56 -9.31
CA VAL A 824 -5.59 -17.41 -9.55
C VAL A 824 -5.00 -17.58 -10.94
N GLN A 825 -5.31 -16.67 -11.85
CA GLN A 825 -4.61 -16.56 -13.13
C GLN A 825 -3.38 -15.68 -12.95
N VAL A 826 -2.26 -16.08 -13.53
CA VAL A 826 -1.01 -15.33 -13.54
C VAL A 826 -0.74 -14.90 -14.98
N TRP A 827 -0.75 -13.60 -15.24
CA TRP A 827 -0.44 -13.00 -16.54
C TRP A 827 0.90 -12.27 -16.43
N ALA A 828 1.85 -12.61 -17.30
CA ALA A 828 3.20 -12.06 -17.24
C ALA A 828 3.62 -11.48 -18.60
N SER A 829 4.69 -10.70 -18.60
CA SER A 829 5.46 -10.32 -19.79
C SER A 829 6.91 -10.81 -19.65
N ASP A 830 7.53 -11.16 -20.77
CA ASP A 830 8.98 -11.40 -20.84
C ASP A 830 9.59 -10.53 -21.94
N GLY A 831 10.63 -9.77 -21.59
CA GLY A 831 11.39 -8.92 -22.52
C GLY A 831 10.56 -7.92 -23.34
N GLY A 832 9.49 -7.36 -22.79
CA GLY A 832 8.58 -6.44 -23.50
C GLY A 832 7.58 -7.09 -24.43
N ALA A 833 7.40 -8.42 -24.36
CA ALA A 833 6.32 -9.08 -25.07
C ALA A 833 4.95 -8.66 -24.50
N PRO A 834 3.88 -8.62 -25.32
CA PRO A 834 2.52 -8.45 -24.82
C PRO A 834 2.19 -9.48 -23.73
N TYR A 835 1.49 -9.07 -22.67
CA TYR A 835 1.12 -9.93 -21.56
C TYR A 835 0.38 -11.17 -22.03
N SER A 836 0.68 -12.34 -21.47
CA SER A 836 -0.08 -13.56 -21.77
C SER A 836 -0.21 -14.45 -20.53
N LEU A 837 -1.19 -15.35 -20.55
CA LEU A 837 -1.46 -16.25 -19.44
C LEU A 837 -0.26 -17.21 -19.25
N PHE A 838 0.47 -17.02 -18.15
CA PHE A 838 1.70 -17.73 -17.82
C PHE A 838 1.43 -18.98 -16.97
N ASP A 839 0.57 -18.85 -15.95
CA ASP A 839 0.29 -19.91 -14.98
C ASP A 839 -1.15 -19.79 -14.43
N VAL A 840 -1.68 -20.88 -13.86
CA VAL A 840 -2.94 -20.87 -13.10
C VAL A 840 -2.74 -21.66 -11.82
N MET A 841 -3.13 -21.07 -10.69
CA MET A 841 -3.02 -21.69 -9.37
C MET A 841 -4.39 -21.92 -8.74
N TYR A 842 -4.47 -22.96 -7.90
CA TYR A 842 -5.64 -23.30 -7.11
C TYR A 842 -5.22 -23.42 -5.63
N PRO A 843 -5.19 -22.31 -4.87
CA PRO A 843 -4.84 -22.31 -3.47
C PRO A 843 -5.66 -23.32 -2.65
N ASP A 844 -5.01 -23.96 -1.68
CA ASP A 844 -5.59 -24.95 -0.76
C ASP A 844 -6.33 -26.15 -1.42
N ASN A 845 -6.17 -26.35 -2.73
CA ASN A 845 -6.81 -27.44 -3.47
C ASN A 845 -5.82 -28.60 -3.75
N THR A 846 -6.28 -29.83 -3.52
CA THR A 846 -5.50 -31.07 -3.72
C THR A 846 -6.06 -31.97 -4.82
N CYS A 847 -7.11 -31.57 -5.54
CA CYS A 847 -7.69 -32.39 -6.62
C CYS A 847 -6.75 -32.45 -7.84
N ALA A 848 -6.39 -33.69 -8.24
CA ALA A 848 -5.39 -33.94 -9.27
C ALA A 848 -5.73 -33.33 -10.64
N ARG A 849 -7.02 -33.12 -10.96
CA ARG A 849 -7.46 -32.49 -12.21
C ARG A 849 -7.22 -30.98 -12.24
N TYR A 850 -7.30 -30.28 -11.09
CA TYR A 850 -6.91 -28.87 -11.01
C TYR A 850 -5.40 -28.69 -11.13
N ALA A 851 -4.61 -29.60 -10.54
CA ALA A 851 -3.16 -29.63 -10.73
C ALA A 851 -2.77 -29.94 -12.19
N LEU A 852 -3.51 -30.84 -12.87
CA LEU A 852 -3.35 -31.09 -14.31
C LEU A 852 -3.72 -29.87 -15.16
N HIS A 853 -4.78 -29.14 -14.81
CA HIS A 853 -5.16 -27.89 -15.49
C HIS A 853 -4.03 -26.84 -15.41
N ALA A 854 -3.48 -26.61 -14.22
CA ALA A 854 -2.34 -25.73 -14.01
C ALA A 854 -1.13 -26.13 -14.88
N ALA A 855 -0.84 -27.43 -14.95
CA ALA A 855 0.23 -27.95 -15.80
C ALA A 855 0.00 -27.71 -17.30
N TRP A 856 -1.24 -27.86 -17.77
CA TRP A 856 -1.59 -27.61 -19.17
C TRP A 856 -1.59 -26.11 -19.51
N VAL A 857 -1.99 -25.22 -18.60
CA VAL A 857 -1.83 -23.77 -18.81
C VAL A 857 -0.36 -23.40 -18.95
N ALA A 858 0.51 -23.89 -18.05
CA ALA A 858 1.96 -23.68 -18.15
C ALA A 858 2.56 -24.25 -19.46
N LEU A 859 1.97 -25.31 -20.03
CA LEU A 859 2.34 -25.84 -21.34
C LEU A 859 2.02 -24.87 -22.49
N GLN A 860 0.87 -24.19 -22.45
CA GLN A 860 0.51 -23.20 -23.46
C GLN A 860 1.40 -21.95 -23.40
N GLY A 861 1.87 -21.56 -22.21
CA GLY A 861 2.84 -20.47 -22.04
C GLY A 861 4.29 -20.86 -22.40
N ALA A 862 4.63 -22.15 -22.47
CA ALA A 862 6.00 -22.63 -22.66
C ALA A 862 6.73 -22.14 -23.93
N PRO A 863 6.07 -21.89 -25.08
CA PRO A 863 6.72 -21.28 -26.25
C PRO A 863 7.23 -19.85 -26.02
N THR A 864 6.61 -19.10 -25.09
CA THR A 864 6.99 -17.73 -24.72
C THR A 864 7.97 -17.73 -23.55
N TYR A 865 7.61 -18.40 -22.44
CA TYR A 865 8.33 -18.30 -21.15
C TYR A 865 9.32 -19.46 -20.88
N GLY A 866 9.46 -20.38 -21.82
CA GLY A 866 10.28 -21.58 -21.66
C GLY A 866 9.58 -22.74 -20.95
N TRP A 867 10.18 -23.93 -21.06
CA TRP A 867 9.52 -25.21 -20.77
C TRP A 867 9.63 -25.67 -19.31
N ASP A 868 10.50 -25.05 -18.50
CA ASP A 868 10.82 -25.52 -17.16
C ASP A 868 9.58 -25.53 -16.23
N ARG A 869 8.69 -24.53 -16.35
CA ARG A 869 7.45 -24.45 -15.55
C ARG A 869 6.46 -25.56 -15.91
N ALA A 870 6.28 -25.84 -17.20
CA ALA A 870 5.45 -26.96 -17.66
C ALA A 870 6.01 -28.31 -17.18
N VAL A 871 7.33 -28.50 -17.29
CA VAL A 871 8.03 -29.70 -16.79
C VAL A 871 7.87 -29.87 -15.28
N GLU A 872 8.02 -28.80 -14.49
CA GLU A 872 7.78 -28.81 -13.04
C GLU A 872 6.35 -29.23 -12.70
N ARG A 873 5.36 -28.58 -13.32
CA ARG A 873 3.93 -28.83 -13.05
C ARG A 873 3.52 -30.25 -13.45
N PHE A 874 3.90 -30.76 -14.63
CA PHE A 874 3.59 -32.14 -15.02
C PHE A 874 4.34 -33.17 -14.16
N ALA A 875 5.58 -32.90 -13.73
CA ALA A 875 6.30 -33.78 -12.80
C ALA A 875 5.60 -33.88 -11.45
N HIS A 876 5.05 -32.79 -10.92
CA HIS A 876 4.22 -32.81 -9.72
C HIS A 876 2.98 -33.70 -9.91
N VAL A 877 2.20 -33.48 -10.98
CA VAL A 877 0.99 -34.27 -11.26
C VAL A 877 1.31 -35.75 -11.47
N PHE A 878 2.34 -36.06 -12.24
CA PHE A 878 2.81 -37.43 -12.50
C PHE A 878 3.24 -38.16 -11.20
N SER A 879 3.90 -37.45 -10.28
CA SER A 879 4.29 -38.01 -8.97
C SER A 879 3.08 -38.37 -8.10
N GLY A 880 1.95 -37.69 -8.27
CA GLY A 880 0.76 -37.82 -7.42
C GLY A 880 0.95 -37.36 -5.97
N GLN A 881 2.09 -36.77 -5.60
CA GLN A 881 2.39 -36.42 -4.22
C GLN A 881 1.48 -35.30 -3.71
N GLY A 882 0.69 -35.60 -2.68
CA GLY A 882 -0.27 -34.66 -2.09
C GLY A 882 -1.57 -34.49 -2.86
N LEU A 883 -1.76 -35.21 -3.98
CA LEU A 883 -2.96 -35.11 -4.82
C LEU A 883 -4.02 -36.17 -4.49
N THR A 884 -5.28 -35.81 -4.65
CA THR A 884 -6.46 -36.67 -4.42
C THR A 884 -7.35 -36.72 -5.66
N ALA A 885 -8.12 -37.80 -5.83
CA ALA A 885 -9.16 -37.87 -6.85
C ALA A 885 -10.25 -36.83 -6.59
N CYS A 886 -10.85 -36.32 -7.66
CA CYS A 886 -11.78 -35.19 -7.60
C CYS A 886 -13.24 -35.64 -7.41
N LYS A 887 -13.58 -36.92 -7.62
CA LYS A 887 -14.98 -37.42 -7.47
C LYS A 887 -15.35 -37.76 -6.03
N PRO A 888 -16.44 -37.18 -5.51
CA PRO A 888 -17.17 -37.80 -4.42
C PRO A 888 -17.83 -39.10 -4.92
N GLY A 889 -17.30 -40.26 -4.50
CA GLY A 889 -17.90 -41.58 -4.77
C GLY A 889 -17.57 -42.20 -6.14
N GLY A 890 -16.55 -41.73 -6.83
CA GLY A 890 -15.94 -42.42 -7.98
C GLY A 890 -14.87 -43.44 -7.56
N ASP A 891 -14.30 -44.14 -8.53
CA ASP A 891 -13.07 -44.90 -8.31
C ASP A 891 -11.87 -43.93 -8.30
N ALA A 892 -11.30 -43.73 -7.11
CA ALA A 892 -10.20 -42.80 -6.90
C ALA A 892 -8.87 -43.33 -7.44
N GLU A 893 -8.69 -44.66 -7.54
CA GLU A 893 -7.48 -45.29 -8.05
C GLU A 893 -7.46 -45.20 -9.59
N GLU A 894 -8.60 -45.48 -10.24
CA GLU A 894 -8.79 -45.30 -11.68
C GLU A 894 -8.62 -43.83 -12.12
N GLU A 895 -9.19 -42.88 -11.37
CA GLU A 895 -9.06 -41.45 -11.70
C GLU A 895 -7.61 -40.96 -11.56
N LEU A 896 -6.92 -41.32 -10.46
CA LEU A 896 -5.52 -40.95 -10.27
C LEU A 896 -4.59 -41.63 -11.29
N ALA A 897 -4.81 -42.90 -11.62
CA ALA A 897 -4.03 -43.58 -12.67
C ALA A 897 -4.23 -42.93 -14.05
N THR A 898 -5.45 -42.49 -14.36
CA THR A 898 -5.77 -41.77 -15.60
C THR A 898 -5.05 -40.43 -15.66
N VAL A 899 -5.20 -39.59 -14.63
CA VAL A 899 -4.58 -38.25 -14.58
C VAL A 899 -3.05 -38.34 -14.55
N ARG A 900 -2.47 -39.24 -13.75
CA ARG A 900 -1.01 -39.44 -13.68
C ARG A 900 -0.44 -39.97 -14.99
N SER A 901 -1.08 -40.94 -15.64
CA SER A 901 -0.56 -41.49 -16.91
C SER A 901 -0.62 -40.46 -18.05
N PHE A 902 -1.64 -39.59 -18.07
CA PHE A 902 -1.69 -38.46 -19.00
C PHE A 902 -0.58 -37.43 -18.70
N ALA A 903 -0.42 -37.02 -17.44
CA ALA A 903 0.68 -36.13 -17.04
C ALA A 903 2.08 -36.71 -17.33
N GLY A 904 2.24 -38.03 -17.29
CA GLY A 904 3.48 -38.70 -17.68
C GLY A 904 3.76 -38.65 -19.19
N LEU A 905 2.73 -38.72 -20.03
CA LEU A 905 2.85 -38.47 -21.48
C LEU A 905 3.32 -37.02 -21.73
N GLU A 906 2.60 -36.04 -21.15
CA GLU A 906 2.91 -34.61 -21.32
C GLU A 906 4.28 -34.23 -20.74
N LEU A 907 4.67 -34.78 -19.59
CA LEU A 907 6.00 -34.59 -19.02
C LEU A 907 7.10 -35.09 -19.97
N ALA A 908 6.90 -36.21 -20.66
CA ALA A 908 7.86 -36.71 -21.63
C ALA A 908 7.97 -35.78 -22.84
N ILE A 909 6.83 -35.30 -23.35
CA ILE A 909 6.76 -34.31 -24.45
C ILE A 909 7.50 -33.02 -24.07
N ALA A 910 7.09 -32.36 -22.99
CA ALA A 910 7.65 -31.11 -22.51
C ALA A 910 9.14 -31.23 -22.17
N ALA A 911 9.57 -32.33 -21.54
CA ALA A 911 10.98 -32.57 -21.24
C ALA A 911 11.85 -32.67 -22.50
N SER A 912 11.36 -33.22 -23.61
CA SER A 912 12.12 -33.26 -24.86
C SER A 912 12.16 -31.92 -25.59
N PHE A 913 11.10 -31.10 -25.51
CA PHE A 913 11.17 -29.72 -25.99
C PHE A 913 12.14 -28.87 -25.16
N ALA A 914 12.23 -29.11 -23.85
CA ALA A 914 13.28 -28.58 -22.98
C ALA A 914 14.69 -29.16 -23.24
N GLY A 915 14.86 -30.06 -24.23
CA GLY A 915 16.14 -30.72 -24.55
C GLY A 915 16.57 -31.82 -23.57
N ASN A 916 15.75 -32.17 -22.59
CA ASN A 916 16.01 -33.15 -21.54
C ASN A 916 15.46 -34.54 -21.88
N GLY A 917 15.95 -35.14 -22.97
CA GLY A 917 15.56 -36.49 -23.39
C GLY A 917 15.85 -37.59 -22.36
N SER A 918 16.76 -37.34 -21.39
CA SER A 918 16.99 -38.22 -20.24
C SER A 918 15.81 -38.27 -19.26
N LEU A 919 15.19 -37.11 -18.98
CA LEU A 919 13.98 -37.04 -18.17
C LEU A 919 12.80 -37.71 -18.90
N ALA A 920 12.63 -37.41 -20.19
CA ALA A 920 11.60 -38.06 -21.01
C ALA A 920 11.68 -39.60 -20.96
N LYS A 921 12.88 -40.18 -21.05
CA LYS A 921 13.06 -41.63 -20.90
C LYS A 921 12.76 -42.13 -19.49
N ALA A 922 13.23 -41.43 -18.45
CA ALA A 922 12.99 -41.81 -17.06
C ALA A 922 11.49 -41.79 -16.70
N THR A 923 10.73 -40.85 -17.27
CA THR A 923 9.26 -40.80 -17.15
C THR A 923 8.59 -42.04 -17.74
N LEU A 924 9.01 -42.49 -18.94
CA LEU A 924 8.51 -43.75 -19.52
C LEU A 924 8.84 -44.98 -18.68
N ASP A 925 10.08 -45.10 -18.20
CA ASP A 925 10.49 -46.24 -17.35
C ASP A 925 9.68 -46.27 -16.04
N THR A 926 9.28 -45.10 -15.54
CA THR A 926 8.41 -44.96 -14.35
C THR A 926 6.94 -45.30 -14.67
N LEU A 927 6.43 -44.90 -15.85
CA LEU A 927 5.09 -45.30 -16.33
C LEU A 927 4.97 -46.82 -16.44
N ASP A 928 5.97 -47.50 -17.01
CA ASP A 928 6.01 -48.97 -17.11
C ASP A 928 6.06 -49.67 -15.74
N GLN A 929 6.72 -49.04 -14.75
CA GLN A 929 6.87 -49.61 -13.41
C GLN A 929 5.63 -49.38 -12.53
N GLU A 930 5.01 -48.19 -12.58
CA GLU A 930 3.95 -47.79 -11.66
C GLU A 930 2.54 -47.81 -12.27
N LEU A 931 2.41 -47.57 -13.57
CA LEU A 931 1.13 -47.38 -14.27
C LEU A 931 1.05 -48.16 -15.61
N PRO A 932 1.45 -49.46 -15.68
CA PRO A 932 1.55 -50.21 -16.93
C PRO A 932 0.22 -50.39 -17.65
N ASP A 933 -0.88 -50.56 -16.89
CA ASP A 933 -2.23 -50.78 -17.42
C ASP A 933 -3.04 -49.47 -17.58
N ALA A 934 -2.43 -48.31 -17.34
CA ALA A 934 -3.13 -47.02 -17.36
C ALA A 934 -3.39 -46.50 -18.79
N PRO A 935 -4.48 -45.74 -19.04
CA PRO A 935 -4.98 -45.48 -20.39
C PRO A 935 -4.00 -44.78 -21.35
N PHE A 936 -3.16 -43.89 -20.82
CA PHE A 936 -2.25 -43.05 -21.62
C PHE A 936 -0.82 -43.61 -21.73
N THR A 937 -0.45 -44.61 -20.93
CA THR A 937 0.87 -45.26 -20.98
C THR A 937 1.23 -45.77 -22.39
N PRO A 938 0.32 -46.39 -23.18
CA PRO A 938 0.62 -46.76 -24.57
C PRO A 938 0.89 -45.58 -25.52
N LEU A 939 0.35 -44.39 -25.24
CA LEU A 939 0.61 -43.19 -26.05
C LEU A 939 1.99 -42.61 -25.76
N ALA A 940 2.48 -42.68 -24.52
CA ALA A 940 3.85 -42.31 -24.17
C ALA A 940 4.88 -43.16 -24.92
N HIS A 941 4.61 -44.46 -25.08
CA HIS A 941 5.43 -45.35 -25.94
C HIS A 941 5.36 -44.97 -27.41
N THR A 942 4.17 -44.73 -27.98
CA THR A 942 4.00 -44.25 -29.36
C THR A 942 4.83 -43.00 -29.63
N TRP A 943 4.81 -42.05 -28.70
CA TRP A 943 5.60 -40.83 -28.80
C TRP A 943 7.11 -41.11 -28.71
N TRP A 944 7.56 -41.87 -27.71
CA TRP A 944 8.98 -42.14 -27.50
C TRP A 944 9.62 -42.95 -28.63
N ASP A 945 8.91 -43.94 -29.19
CA ASP A 945 9.40 -44.73 -30.32
C ASP A 945 9.61 -43.84 -31.55
N ALA A 946 8.69 -42.90 -31.81
CA ALA A 946 8.82 -41.93 -32.89
C ALA A 946 9.92 -40.88 -32.62
N TYR A 947 10.02 -40.36 -31.39
CA TYR A 947 11.04 -39.39 -30.99
C TYR A 947 12.44 -40.00 -31.02
N SER A 948 12.64 -41.17 -30.42
CA SER A 948 13.95 -41.83 -30.37
C SER A 948 14.44 -42.35 -31.73
N ALA A 949 13.53 -42.60 -32.68
CA ALA A 949 13.88 -42.96 -34.06
C ALA A 949 14.25 -41.75 -34.94
N SER A 950 13.70 -40.57 -34.68
CA SER A 950 13.83 -39.38 -35.54
C SER A 950 14.70 -38.26 -34.97
N GLY A 951 14.74 -38.11 -33.65
CA GLY A 951 15.22 -36.92 -32.95
C GLY A 951 14.28 -35.71 -33.03
N ASP A 952 13.08 -35.88 -33.60
CA ASP A 952 12.14 -34.80 -33.92
C ASP A 952 10.86 -34.92 -33.09
N ALA A 953 10.66 -33.96 -32.18
CA ALA A 953 9.49 -33.90 -31.31
C ALA A 953 8.18 -33.66 -32.08
N ARG A 954 8.22 -32.92 -33.21
CA ARG A 954 7.01 -32.65 -34.03
C ARG A 954 6.58 -33.90 -34.79
N ALA A 955 7.53 -34.66 -35.33
CA ALA A 955 7.24 -35.97 -35.93
C ALA A 955 6.69 -36.97 -34.90
N ALA A 956 7.21 -36.94 -33.67
CA ALA A 956 6.68 -37.76 -32.57
C ALA A 956 5.26 -37.36 -32.16
N CYS A 957 4.97 -36.05 -32.08
CA CYS A 957 3.65 -35.54 -31.79
C CYS A 957 2.60 -35.94 -32.84
N GLN A 958 2.95 -35.92 -34.13
CA GLN A 958 2.04 -36.40 -35.19
C GLN A 958 1.63 -37.87 -35.02
N ALA A 959 2.51 -38.73 -34.48
CA ALA A 959 2.18 -40.12 -34.18
C ALA A 959 1.20 -40.25 -33.01
N VAL A 960 1.29 -39.38 -32.00
CA VAL A 960 0.33 -39.30 -30.88
C VAL A 960 -1.04 -38.83 -31.34
N VAL A 961 -1.08 -37.74 -32.13
CA VAL A 961 -2.32 -37.19 -32.71
C VAL A 961 -3.04 -38.28 -33.53
N GLN A 962 -2.33 -38.99 -34.40
CA GLN A 962 -2.91 -40.09 -35.18
C GLN A 962 -3.45 -41.21 -34.27
N ALA A 963 -2.71 -41.62 -33.24
CA ALA A 963 -3.12 -42.68 -32.33
C ALA A 963 -4.35 -42.29 -31.48
N LEU A 964 -4.53 -40.99 -31.18
CA LEU A 964 -5.72 -40.43 -30.53
C LEU A 964 -6.91 -40.33 -31.49
N GLN A 965 -6.71 -39.96 -32.75
CA GLN A 965 -7.77 -39.97 -33.78
C GLN A 965 -8.33 -41.39 -34.00
N GLU A 966 -7.52 -42.44 -33.82
CA GLU A 966 -7.96 -43.84 -33.84
C GLU A 966 -8.67 -44.28 -32.52
N LYS A 967 -8.58 -43.49 -31.44
CA LYS A 967 -9.13 -43.79 -30.10
C LYS A 967 -9.70 -42.54 -29.39
N PRO A 968 -10.71 -41.87 -29.96
CA PRO A 968 -11.23 -40.60 -29.42
C PRO A 968 -11.80 -40.71 -28.00
N ASP A 969 -12.27 -41.91 -27.60
CA ASP A 969 -12.79 -42.18 -26.25
C ASP A 969 -11.75 -41.98 -25.12
N LEU A 970 -10.45 -41.96 -25.43
CA LEU A 970 -9.40 -41.71 -24.43
C LEU A 970 -9.46 -40.28 -23.87
N LEU A 971 -9.71 -39.27 -24.71
CA LEU A 971 -9.82 -37.88 -24.26
C LEU A 971 -11.06 -37.66 -23.39
N ALA A 972 -12.14 -38.41 -23.63
CA ALA A 972 -13.35 -38.35 -22.82
C ALA A 972 -13.12 -38.76 -21.34
N LEU A 973 -12.02 -39.46 -21.02
CA LEU A 973 -11.62 -39.77 -19.64
C LEU A 973 -11.13 -38.54 -18.86
N LEU A 974 -10.66 -37.50 -19.58
CA LEU A 974 -10.19 -36.24 -19.01
C LEU A 974 -11.33 -35.21 -18.80
N GLY A 975 -12.49 -35.39 -19.44
CA GLY A 975 -13.66 -34.53 -19.26
C GLY A 975 -14.50 -34.83 -18.00
N GLY A 976 -15.58 -34.03 -17.80
CA GLY A 976 -16.69 -34.36 -16.90
C GLY A 976 -16.63 -33.80 -15.46
N TYR A 977 -16.03 -32.62 -15.25
CA TYR A 977 -15.86 -31.94 -13.94
C TYR A 977 -16.18 -30.44 -14.03
N PRO A 978 -16.38 -29.70 -12.91
CA PRO A 978 -17.05 -28.39 -12.95
C PRO A 978 -16.30 -27.29 -13.70
N VAL A 979 -14.97 -27.36 -13.80
CA VAL A 979 -14.20 -26.54 -14.75
C VAL A 979 -14.44 -27.07 -16.18
N ASP A 980 -15.42 -26.47 -16.85
CA ASP A 980 -15.81 -26.83 -18.21
C ASP A 980 -15.19 -25.85 -19.22
N PRO A 981 -14.45 -26.30 -20.25
CA PRO A 981 -13.90 -27.64 -20.45
C PRO A 981 -12.39 -27.71 -20.11
N LEU A 982 -11.98 -28.68 -19.28
CA LEU A 982 -10.57 -29.01 -19.10
C LEU A 982 -9.94 -29.48 -20.43
N PRO A 983 -8.96 -28.76 -21.00
CA PRO A 983 -8.20 -29.25 -22.15
C PRO A 983 -7.26 -30.40 -21.76
N PRO A 984 -6.82 -31.25 -22.70
CA PRO A 984 -7.11 -31.24 -24.15
C PRO A 984 -8.55 -31.63 -24.51
N GLN A 985 -9.12 -30.98 -25.53
CA GLN A 985 -10.47 -31.26 -26.06
C GLN A 985 -10.44 -32.02 -27.40
N THR A 986 -9.35 -31.87 -28.14
CA THR A 986 -9.09 -32.50 -29.43
C THR A 986 -7.77 -33.29 -29.40
N PRO A 987 -7.56 -34.27 -30.29
CA PRO A 987 -6.27 -34.95 -30.45
C PRO A 987 -5.09 -33.99 -30.65
N GLU A 988 -5.35 -32.85 -31.29
CA GLU A 988 -4.37 -31.81 -31.59
C GLU A 988 -3.95 -31.01 -30.33
N ASP A 989 -4.82 -30.87 -29.32
CA ASP A 989 -4.50 -30.14 -28.06
C ASP A 989 -3.51 -30.89 -27.14
N VAL A 990 -3.26 -32.18 -27.40
CA VAL A 990 -2.22 -33.01 -26.74
C VAL A 990 -0.83 -32.72 -27.32
N CYS A 991 -0.78 -32.11 -28.50
CA CYS A 991 0.45 -31.89 -29.26
C CYS A 991 0.31 -30.63 -30.13
N PRO A 992 0.29 -29.42 -29.51
CA PRO A 992 0.26 -28.16 -30.24
C PRO A 992 1.47 -28.00 -31.20
N GLU A 993 1.32 -27.18 -32.25
CA GLU A 993 2.19 -27.11 -33.45
C GLU A 993 3.61 -26.56 -33.27
#